data_AF-E7AC78-F1
#
_entry.id   AF-E7AC78-F1
#
_cell.length_a   1.000
_cell.length_b   1.000
_cell.length_c   1.000
_cell.angle_alpha   90.00
_cell.angle_beta   90.00
_cell.angle_gamma   90.00
#
_symmetry.space_group_name_H-M   'P 1'
#
loop_
_entity.id
_entity.type
_entity.pdbx_description
1 polymer ?
#
loop_
_entity_poly.entity_id
_entity_poly.type
_entity_poly.pdbx_seq_one_letter_code
_entity_poly.pdbx_strand_id
1 'polypeptide(L)'
;MVRLFMIVLLFVACTHVQKPTPPQPTPQPTSALPTALQTLQEYIKNPQEEDPLKVRDIEMNLAQKVLDQVPLIQAFKPKDAQEARFLQTLKTLEAFYLVLLIQNHMEEKRETIAQMFLTDFSLLYAPLFNAHKAGLNLREYLKSLAANFGEDMPYQLKRCQNNFDKKCIKREVSNYAGGGALEYSVDFNKEGILAPFISDLQGVYRLYNRFLVSVYDHVWSEITLGYWDRQRIFTDVSTRAQALQEFDYLKVLHFVRALDMSTNVDAYLDLQDITPQLLQDRPTICLHPKYLTPKLQQECILVLNSLDSQILKTQLQNLRLFSVHDNPCAYLNPQNKLQLFPSKNALCQALQQRLQKDFDTRIWLDLAHNYKPTPFDRLIQIAEQIKRLMYKGHKAHDPGRSLITSDAVLDDLPTLEKLGYGFIDQIPLLQKLKPRDKQEEHFVTELKKFELMHLFTLLFGSLLDDKSEHPRHIPLKQVLQDYLKVLDFIYSPLIEAHQQGMNLNTYIDALQAHPFYPSSFKDVIDYFSEHEQKSPKPMLPVQAFFKDFKIAELAYRLVNPELSYALLGEYIEGDYAETYAIWKWHLGDSDVNPILDEDALMRTFAPFFIQYGTRFFELLFESYYYTFDDPLSSPELDVATLQRHPQLCFKPKYLRQKFQEACLNIFKDRTYSPHALQTALGGLALVNIDKTPCLAHDAQGKLQKLPSKNPVCLALQSGLKF
;
A
#
# COMPACT_ATOMS: atom_id res chain seq x y z
N MET A 1 57.77 48.73 -17.25
CA MET A 1 56.85 48.97 -16.11
C MET A 1 55.45 49.07 -16.69
N VAL A 2 54.54 48.19 -16.28
CA VAL A 2 53.27 47.78 -16.94
C VAL A 2 53.46 46.56 -17.87
N ARG A 3 52.65 45.52 -17.62
CA ARG A 3 52.66 44.12 -18.12
C ARG A 3 53.51 43.10 -17.34
N LEU A 4 53.08 42.75 -16.12
CA LEU A 4 53.22 41.41 -15.52
C LEU A 4 52.49 41.37 -14.14
N PHE A 5 51.15 41.39 -14.12
CA PHE A 5 50.38 41.24 -12.86
C PHE A 5 48.93 40.81 -13.16
N MET A 6 48.74 39.66 -13.82
CA MET A 6 47.40 39.13 -14.14
C MET A 6 47.32 37.59 -14.14
N ILE A 7 48.12 36.91 -13.33
CA ILE A 7 48.00 35.46 -13.09
C ILE A 7 48.52 35.13 -11.68
N VAL A 8 47.73 35.33 -10.60
CA VAL A 8 47.70 34.55 -9.33
C VAL A 8 46.47 34.98 -8.49
N LEU A 9 45.24 34.89 -9.02
CA LEU A 9 44.01 35.08 -8.23
C LEU A 9 42.94 34.05 -8.61
N LEU A 10 43.35 32.78 -8.65
CA LEU A 10 42.46 31.62 -8.70
C LEU A 10 43.06 30.59 -7.73
N PHE A 11 42.21 29.99 -6.88
CA PHE A 11 42.49 29.02 -5.80
C PHE A 11 42.74 29.57 -4.39
N VAL A 12 41.71 30.15 -3.75
CA VAL A 12 41.23 29.73 -2.41
C VAL A 12 39.73 30.09 -2.33
N ALA A 13 38.86 29.26 -2.90
CA ALA A 13 37.44 29.29 -2.57
C ALA A 13 37.23 28.29 -1.41
N CYS A 14 37.14 28.80 -0.19
CA CYS A 14 36.81 28.01 0.98
C CYS A 14 35.48 27.27 0.75
N THR A 15 35.54 25.95 0.82
CA THR A 15 34.39 25.06 0.95
C THR A 15 33.70 25.32 2.28
N HIS A 16 32.72 26.23 2.29
CA HIS A 16 31.71 26.23 3.35
C HIS A 16 30.75 25.07 3.12
N VAL A 17 31.17 23.90 3.59
CA VAL A 17 30.26 22.81 3.95
C VAL A 17 29.30 23.40 4.99
N GLN A 18 28.04 23.61 4.60
CA GLN A 18 26.97 23.92 5.54
C GLN A 18 26.94 22.81 6.59
N LYS A 19 27.30 23.14 7.83
CA LYS A 19 27.01 22.28 8.97
C LYS A 19 25.50 21.98 8.97
N PRO A 20 25.09 20.73 9.19
CA PRO A 20 23.69 20.40 9.35
C PRO A 20 23.11 21.30 10.45
N THR A 21 21.98 21.94 10.14
CA THR A 21 21.22 22.69 11.13
C THR A 21 20.88 21.73 12.27
N PRO A 22 21.18 22.05 13.54
CA PRO A 22 20.81 21.17 14.64
C PRO A 22 19.28 20.96 14.61
N PRO A 23 18.79 19.78 15.06
CA PRO A 23 17.35 19.55 15.16
C PRO A 23 16.72 20.71 15.94
N GLN A 24 15.62 21.27 15.43
CA GLN A 24 14.86 22.26 16.17
C GLN A 24 14.56 21.68 17.57
N PRO A 25 14.74 22.46 18.64
CA PRO A 25 14.51 21.97 19.98
C PRO A 25 13.07 21.51 20.10
N THR A 26 12.88 20.28 20.58
CA THR A 26 11.60 19.79 21.10
C THR A 26 10.96 20.90 21.95
N PRO A 27 9.67 21.22 21.78
CA PRO A 27 9.04 22.30 22.54
C PRO A 27 9.23 22.04 24.04
N GLN A 28 10.11 22.81 24.68
CA GLN A 28 10.33 22.72 26.11
C GLN A 28 9.08 23.26 26.81
N PRO A 29 8.55 22.54 27.82
CA PRO A 29 7.46 23.04 28.63
C PRO A 29 7.81 24.40 29.22
N THR A 30 6.91 25.37 29.14
CA THR A 30 6.97 26.52 30.04
C THR A 30 6.90 25.99 31.48
N SER A 31 7.52 26.66 32.45
CA SER A 31 7.57 26.21 33.85
C SER A 31 6.20 25.93 34.49
N ALA A 32 5.10 26.39 33.87
CA ALA A 32 3.73 26.20 34.32
C ALA A 32 3.08 24.87 33.89
N LEU A 33 3.47 24.27 32.75
CA LEU A 33 2.86 23.03 32.24
C LEU A 33 3.18 21.82 33.14
N PRO A 34 4.43 21.56 33.56
CA PRO A 34 4.75 20.46 34.47
C PRO A 34 4.05 20.59 35.83
N THR A 35 3.87 21.82 36.33
CA THR A 35 3.16 22.08 37.60
C THR A 35 1.67 21.76 37.48
N ALA A 36 1.00 22.23 36.42
CA ALA A 36 -0.41 21.92 36.21
C ALA A 36 -0.64 20.41 36.05
N LEU A 37 0.26 19.72 35.33
CA LEU A 37 0.20 18.27 35.15
C LEU A 37 0.40 17.52 36.47
N GLN A 38 1.34 17.97 37.30
CA GLN A 38 1.55 17.40 38.64
C GLN A 38 0.29 17.49 39.50
N THR A 39 -0.36 18.66 39.53
CA THR A 39 -1.61 18.83 40.29
C THR A 39 -2.70 17.85 39.83
N LEU A 40 -2.83 17.65 38.51
CA LEU A 40 -3.79 16.68 37.96
C LEU A 40 -3.42 15.23 38.34
N GLN A 41 -2.16 14.84 38.19
CA GLN A 41 -1.68 13.49 38.51
C GLN A 41 -1.85 13.15 40.01
N GLU A 42 -1.55 14.10 40.90
CA GLU A 42 -1.73 13.94 42.35
C GLU A 42 -3.22 13.77 42.71
N TYR A 43 -4.10 14.56 42.08
CA TYR A 43 -5.54 14.44 42.30
C TYR A 43 -6.09 13.09 41.83
N ILE A 44 -5.72 12.64 40.62
CA ILE A 44 -6.12 11.32 40.09
C ILE A 44 -5.64 10.19 41.02
N LYS A 45 -4.44 10.32 41.59
CA LYS A 45 -3.88 9.30 42.50
C LYS A 45 -4.68 9.18 43.79
N ASN A 46 -5.08 10.31 44.37
CA ASN A 46 -5.76 10.38 45.66
C ASN A 46 -6.85 11.47 45.62
N PRO A 47 -8.03 11.17 45.04
CA PRO A 47 -9.11 12.14 44.97
C PRO A 47 -9.59 12.51 46.38
N GLN A 48 -9.76 13.80 46.64
CA GLN A 48 -10.24 14.32 47.93
C GLN A 48 -11.78 14.35 48.03
N GLU A 49 -12.46 13.99 46.96
CA GLU A 49 -13.93 13.97 46.84
C GLU A 49 -14.38 12.52 46.66
N GLU A 50 -15.52 12.16 47.24
CA GLU A 50 -16.03 10.78 47.23
C GLU A 50 -17.13 10.59 46.17
N ASP A 51 -17.81 11.66 45.76
CA ASP A 51 -18.81 11.62 44.69
C ASP A 51 -18.13 11.43 43.32
N PRO A 52 -18.33 10.28 42.63
CA PRO A 52 -17.65 9.98 41.38
C PRO A 52 -17.90 11.01 40.27
N LEU A 53 -19.07 11.68 40.28
CA LEU A 53 -19.39 12.70 39.29
C LEU A 53 -18.59 13.98 39.55
N LYS A 54 -18.46 14.39 40.81
CA LYS A 54 -17.67 15.57 41.19
C LYS A 54 -16.17 15.32 41.05
N VAL A 55 -15.70 14.12 41.35
CA VAL A 55 -14.31 13.70 41.09
C VAL A 55 -14.00 13.93 39.62
N ARG A 56 -14.86 13.45 38.72
CA ARG A 56 -14.69 13.64 37.28
C ARG A 56 -14.73 15.10 36.86
N ASP A 57 -15.62 15.89 37.43
CA ASP A 57 -15.68 17.35 37.21
C ASP A 57 -14.36 18.04 37.59
N ILE A 58 -13.75 17.65 38.70
CA ILE A 58 -12.47 18.21 39.14
C ILE A 58 -11.33 17.76 38.22
N GLU A 59 -11.27 16.47 37.87
CA GLU A 59 -10.28 15.93 36.92
C GLU A 59 -10.31 16.68 35.59
N MET A 60 -11.50 16.85 35.00
CA MET A 60 -11.66 17.52 33.71
C MET A 60 -11.30 19.01 33.78
N ASN A 61 -11.64 19.69 34.88
CA ASN A 61 -11.23 21.08 35.11
C ASN A 61 -9.71 21.24 35.26
N LEU A 62 -9.07 20.33 35.99
CA LEU A 62 -7.61 20.30 36.12
C LEU A 62 -6.93 19.98 34.78
N ALA A 63 -7.45 19.03 34.01
CA ALA A 63 -6.96 18.71 32.67
C ALA A 63 -7.10 19.88 31.69
N GLN A 64 -8.20 20.63 31.73
CA GLN A 64 -8.33 21.85 30.94
C GLN A 64 -7.27 22.91 31.29
N LYS A 65 -6.92 23.06 32.58
CA LYS A 65 -5.82 23.95 32.99
C LYS A 65 -4.47 23.50 32.44
N VAL A 66 -4.23 22.21 32.31
CA VAL A 66 -3.03 21.68 31.64
C VAL A 66 -3.04 22.08 30.16
N LEU A 67 -4.19 21.91 29.48
CA LEU A 67 -4.34 22.26 28.07
C LEU A 67 -4.13 23.76 27.79
N ASP A 68 -4.51 24.63 28.72
CA ASP A 68 -4.24 26.07 28.63
C ASP A 68 -2.74 26.40 28.62
N GLN A 69 -1.89 25.48 29.09
CA GLN A 69 -0.43 25.61 29.07
C GLN A 69 0.22 24.96 27.84
N VAL A 70 -0.55 24.33 26.95
CA VAL A 70 -0.01 23.67 25.75
C VAL A 70 0.37 24.73 24.70
N PRO A 71 1.63 24.77 24.22
CA PRO A 71 2.08 25.82 23.30
C PRO A 71 1.25 25.95 22.02
N LEU A 72 0.83 24.83 21.42
CA LEU A 72 -0.01 24.83 20.21
C LEU A 72 -1.40 25.45 20.47
N ILE A 73 -1.99 25.20 21.65
CA ILE A 73 -3.26 25.80 22.06
C ILE A 73 -3.10 27.30 22.29
N GLN A 74 -2.03 27.71 22.97
CA GLN A 74 -1.74 29.13 23.22
C GLN A 74 -1.48 29.91 21.92
N ALA A 75 -0.88 29.26 20.92
CA ALA A 75 -0.62 29.85 19.62
C ALA A 75 -1.87 29.95 18.73
N PHE A 76 -2.92 29.17 19.00
CA PHE A 76 -4.16 29.18 18.23
C PHE A 76 -4.96 30.45 18.51
N LYS A 77 -5.29 31.19 17.46
CA LYS A 77 -6.05 32.45 17.54
C LYS A 77 -7.40 32.31 16.83
N PRO A 78 -8.50 32.05 17.56
CA PRO A 78 -9.81 31.93 16.94
C PRO A 78 -10.18 33.19 16.16
N LYS A 79 -10.67 33.03 14.93
CA LYS A 79 -11.10 34.14 14.05
C LYS A 79 -12.52 34.60 14.33
N ASP A 80 -13.36 33.70 14.88
CA ASP A 80 -14.76 33.95 15.18
C ASP A 80 -15.23 33.13 16.41
N ALA A 81 -16.46 33.37 16.86
CA ALA A 81 -17.05 32.66 17.99
C ALA A 81 -17.18 31.14 17.76
N GLN A 82 -17.26 30.71 16.51
CA GLN A 82 -17.42 29.30 16.15
C GLN A 82 -16.06 28.58 16.21
N GLU A 83 -14.95 29.21 15.81
CA GLU A 83 -13.60 28.70 16.05
C GLU A 83 -13.23 28.71 17.54
N ALA A 84 -13.71 29.69 18.32
CA ALA A 84 -13.51 29.71 19.76
C ALA A 84 -14.22 28.53 20.44
N ARG A 85 -15.44 28.22 20.01
CA ARG A 85 -16.17 27.03 20.45
C ARG A 85 -15.47 25.75 20.01
N PHE A 86 -15.02 25.64 18.76
CA PHE A 86 -14.27 24.48 18.29
C PHE A 86 -13.03 24.22 19.17
N LEU A 87 -12.27 25.28 19.52
CA LEU A 87 -11.12 25.15 20.41
C LEU A 87 -11.54 24.61 21.79
N GLN A 88 -12.70 25.02 22.31
CA GLN A 88 -13.24 24.50 23.57
C GLN A 88 -13.68 23.03 23.45
N THR A 89 -14.31 22.63 22.34
CA THR A 89 -14.67 21.24 22.04
C THR A 89 -13.41 20.36 22.00
N LEU A 90 -12.38 20.83 21.28
CA LEU A 90 -11.07 20.18 21.18
C LEU A 90 -10.42 20.04 22.56
N LYS A 91 -10.39 21.11 23.37
CA LYS A 91 -9.86 21.04 24.74
C LYS A 91 -10.59 20.01 25.57
N THR A 92 -11.91 19.95 25.46
CA THR A 92 -12.72 18.98 26.21
C THR A 92 -12.34 17.55 25.82
N LEU A 93 -12.21 17.27 24.52
CA LEU A 93 -11.80 15.97 24.00
C LEU A 93 -10.41 15.56 24.53
N GLU A 94 -9.43 16.47 24.41
CA GLU A 94 -8.04 16.21 24.78
C GLU A 94 -7.84 16.14 26.31
N ALA A 95 -8.73 16.75 27.09
CA ALA A 95 -8.74 16.61 28.54
C ALA A 95 -9.10 15.18 28.95
N PHE A 96 -10.09 14.56 28.30
CA PHE A 96 -10.41 13.14 28.53
C PHE A 96 -9.23 12.25 28.17
N TYR A 97 -8.56 12.53 27.05
CA TYR A 97 -7.36 11.79 26.67
C TYR A 97 -6.25 11.90 27.71
N LEU A 98 -5.98 13.12 28.19
CA LEU A 98 -4.93 13.36 29.18
C LEU A 98 -5.22 12.61 30.49
N VAL A 99 -6.46 12.62 30.99
CA VAL A 99 -6.86 11.88 32.18
C VAL A 99 -6.62 10.37 32.00
N LEU A 100 -7.07 9.80 30.87
CA LEU A 100 -6.83 8.39 30.57
C LEU A 100 -5.34 8.08 30.43
N LEU A 101 -4.56 8.96 29.81
CA LEU A 101 -3.11 8.77 29.65
C LEU A 101 -2.44 8.69 31.02
N ILE A 102 -2.79 9.59 31.95
CA ILE A 102 -2.27 9.59 33.32
C ILE A 102 -2.67 8.31 34.05
N GLN A 103 -3.97 7.95 34.07
CA GLN A 103 -4.47 6.76 34.75
C GLN A 103 -3.76 5.46 34.31
N ASN A 104 -3.33 5.41 33.05
CA ASN A 104 -2.66 4.25 32.48
C ASN A 104 -1.14 4.25 32.67
N HIS A 105 -0.57 5.37 33.08
CA HIS A 105 0.86 5.58 33.27
C HIS A 105 1.13 6.20 34.64
N MET A 106 0.34 5.84 35.66
CA MET A 106 0.38 6.45 37.00
C MET A 106 1.76 6.36 37.67
N GLU A 107 2.52 5.31 37.36
CA GLU A 107 3.86 5.05 37.91
C GLU A 107 4.97 5.79 37.13
N GLU A 108 4.67 6.37 35.97
CA GLU A 108 5.64 7.13 35.18
C GLU A 108 5.87 8.53 35.76
N LYS A 109 7.06 9.07 35.51
CA LYS A 109 7.40 10.46 35.89
C LYS A 109 6.53 11.45 35.11
N ARG A 110 6.13 12.54 35.76
CA ARG A 110 5.33 13.61 35.13
C ARG A 110 5.95 14.16 33.85
N GLU A 111 7.29 14.26 33.79
CA GLU A 111 8.00 14.73 32.59
C GLU A 111 7.81 13.77 31.41
N THR A 112 7.79 12.46 31.69
CA THR A 112 7.50 11.41 30.70
C THR A 112 6.07 11.53 30.17
N ILE A 113 5.09 11.68 31.07
CA ILE A 113 3.67 11.85 30.69
C ILE A 113 3.48 13.13 29.88
N ALA A 114 4.08 14.24 30.30
CA ALA A 114 4.04 15.51 29.58
C ALA A 114 4.61 15.35 28.16
N GLN A 115 5.76 14.68 28.03
CA GLN A 115 6.38 14.44 26.73
C GLN A 115 5.51 13.55 25.83
N MET A 116 4.92 12.48 26.37
CA MET A 116 3.98 11.62 25.63
C MET A 116 2.80 12.45 25.11
N PHE A 117 2.15 13.21 25.99
CA PHE A 117 0.99 14.03 25.63
C PHE A 117 1.33 15.09 24.57
N LEU A 118 2.41 15.85 24.75
CA LEU A 118 2.82 16.89 23.80
C LEU A 118 3.20 16.33 22.43
N THR A 119 3.83 15.15 22.40
CA THR A 119 4.20 14.47 21.15
C THR A 119 2.94 14.04 20.40
N ASP A 120 2.02 13.36 21.09
CA ASP A 120 0.75 12.88 20.53
C ASP A 120 -0.11 14.05 20.02
N PHE A 121 -0.22 15.13 20.82
CA PHE A 121 -0.97 16.34 20.45
C PHE A 121 -0.35 17.04 19.23
N SER A 122 0.98 17.17 19.17
CA SER A 122 1.66 17.81 18.05
C SER A 122 1.47 17.04 16.76
N LEU A 123 1.59 15.70 16.82
CA LEU A 123 1.37 14.81 15.66
C LEU A 123 -0.01 15.02 15.02
N LEU A 124 -1.04 15.22 15.85
CA LEU A 124 -2.43 15.37 15.40
C LEU A 124 -2.74 16.79 14.88
N TYR A 125 -2.30 17.81 15.61
CA TYR A 125 -2.83 19.16 15.44
C TYR A 125 -1.85 20.17 14.86
N ALA A 126 -0.53 19.95 14.92
CA ALA A 126 0.44 20.93 14.41
C ALA A 126 0.23 21.24 12.91
N PRO A 127 0.04 20.24 12.03
CA PRO A 127 -0.23 20.52 10.61
C PRO A 127 -1.50 21.36 10.39
N LEU A 128 -2.56 21.09 11.16
CA LEU A 128 -3.85 21.78 11.06
C LEU A 128 -3.75 23.23 11.56
N PHE A 129 -3.13 23.41 12.72
CA PHE A 129 -3.00 24.72 13.36
C PHE A 129 -2.06 25.63 12.56
N ASN A 130 -0.98 25.09 12.00
CA ASN A 130 -0.10 25.83 11.11
C ASN A 130 -0.80 26.20 9.79
N ALA A 131 -1.63 25.32 9.23
CA ALA A 131 -2.46 25.65 8.07
C ALA A 131 -3.48 26.76 8.39
N HIS A 132 -4.14 26.70 9.55
CA HIS A 132 -5.07 27.73 10.01
C HIS A 132 -4.39 29.10 10.15
N LYS A 133 -3.20 29.12 10.78
CA LYS A 133 -2.35 30.30 10.89
C LYS A 133 -1.95 30.86 9.52
N ALA A 134 -1.77 29.99 8.53
CA ALA A 134 -1.47 30.34 7.14
C ALA A 134 -2.71 30.71 6.30
N GLY A 135 -3.91 30.73 6.89
CA GLY A 135 -5.14 31.21 6.25
C GLY A 135 -6.20 30.15 5.95
N LEU A 136 -5.96 28.87 6.26
CA LEU A 136 -6.95 27.79 6.08
C LEU A 136 -8.24 28.11 6.86
N ASN A 137 -9.40 27.88 6.22
CA ASN A 137 -10.69 27.80 6.92
C ASN A 137 -10.82 26.42 7.55
N LEU A 138 -10.69 26.37 8.88
CA LEU A 138 -10.63 25.15 9.66
C LEU A 138 -11.87 24.27 9.50
N ARG A 139 -13.06 24.88 9.56
CA ARG A 139 -14.33 24.16 9.55
C ARG A 139 -14.68 23.62 8.17
N GLU A 140 -14.45 24.42 7.14
CA GLU A 140 -14.61 23.97 5.76
C GLU A 140 -13.67 22.80 5.45
N TYR A 141 -12.41 22.88 5.91
CA TYR A 141 -11.46 21.77 5.77
C TYR A 141 -11.96 20.52 6.47
N LEU A 142 -12.31 20.60 7.76
CA LEU A 142 -12.74 19.46 8.55
C LEU A 142 -14.01 18.80 8.00
N LYS A 143 -14.99 19.61 7.59
CA LYS A 143 -16.22 19.14 6.94
C LYS A 143 -15.92 18.47 5.59
N SER A 144 -15.06 19.08 4.77
CA SER A 144 -14.65 18.56 3.46
C SER A 144 -13.85 17.25 3.58
N LEU A 145 -12.98 17.17 4.59
CA LEU A 145 -12.27 15.95 4.94
C LEU A 145 -13.28 14.87 5.31
N ALA A 146 -14.16 15.11 6.28
CA ALA A 146 -15.18 14.14 6.69
C ALA A 146 -16.09 13.69 5.54
N ALA A 147 -16.50 14.61 4.66
CA ALA A 147 -17.35 14.28 3.50
C ALA A 147 -16.68 13.30 2.52
N ASN A 148 -15.35 13.34 2.36
CA ASN A 148 -14.63 12.34 1.55
C ASN A 148 -14.72 10.93 2.13
N PHE A 149 -14.90 10.83 3.43
CA PHE A 149 -15.00 9.57 4.16
C PHE A 149 -16.48 9.23 4.47
N GLY A 150 -17.44 9.84 3.75
CA GLY A 150 -18.90 9.68 3.91
C GLY A 150 -19.45 8.30 3.52
N GLU A 151 -20.68 8.23 2.97
CA GLU A 151 -21.46 6.98 2.78
C GLU A 151 -20.71 5.83 2.06
N ASP A 152 -19.73 6.17 1.22
CA ASP A 152 -18.78 5.28 0.52
C ASP A 152 -17.41 5.18 1.22
N MET A 153 -17.42 5.16 2.55
CA MET A 153 -16.25 4.76 3.31
C MET A 153 -15.77 3.39 2.78
N PRO A 154 -14.50 3.24 2.34
CA PRO A 154 -13.97 1.96 1.91
C PRO A 154 -14.36 0.91 2.96
N TYR A 155 -14.90 -0.24 2.55
CA TYR A 155 -15.38 -1.25 3.50
C TYR A 155 -14.34 -1.59 4.58
N GLN A 156 -13.04 -1.47 4.29
CA GLN A 156 -11.97 -1.56 5.29
C GLN A 156 -12.14 -0.54 6.44
N LEU A 157 -12.47 0.72 6.15
CA LEU A 157 -12.80 1.73 7.15
C LEU A 157 -14.17 1.50 7.81
N LYS A 158 -15.20 1.06 7.08
CA LYS A 158 -16.49 0.69 7.67
C LYS A 158 -16.37 -0.55 8.58
N ARG A 159 -15.44 -1.46 8.30
CA ARG A 159 -15.02 -2.57 9.16
C ARG A 159 -14.15 -2.09 10.33
N CYS A 160 -13.37 -1.02 10.17
CA CYS A 160 -12.71 -0.33 11.30
C CYS A 160 -13.73 0.36 12.23
N GLN A 161 -14.91 0.74 11.71
CA GLN A 161 -15.91 1.50 12.45
C GLN A 161 -17.08 0.66 13.01
N ASN A 162 -17.63 -0.28 12.23
CA ASN A 162 -18.88 -0.99 12.53
C ASN A 162 -18.72 -2.21 13.43
N ASN A 163 -17.50 -2.74 13.50
CA ASN A 163 -17.03 -3.58 14.59
C ASN A 163 -15.71 -2.96 14.98
N PHE A 164 -15.52 -2.52 16.22
CA PHE A 164 -14.20 -2.18 16.77
C PHE A 164 -13.32 -3.45 16.88
N ASP A 165 -13.21 -4.20 15.78
CA ASP A 165 -12.27 -5.29 15.65
C ASP A 165 -10.91 -4.61 15.61
N LYS A 166 -10.16 -4.85 16.69
CA LYS A 166 -8.85 -4.34 17.07
C LYS A 166 -7.76 -4.67 16.02
N LYS A 167 -8.01 -4.59 14.70
CA LYS A 167 -7.22 -5.30 13.67
C LYS A 167 -6.73 -4.47 12.50
N CYS A 168 -7.24 -3.29 12.16
CA CYS A 168 -6.72 -2.58 10.97
C CYS A 168 -5.45 -1.78 11.28
N ILE A 169 -5.57 -0.57 11.85
CA ILE A 169 -4.39 0.19 12.29
C ILE A 169 -3.68 -0.52 13.44
N LYS A 170 -4.43 -1.16 14.35
CA LYS A 170 -3.80 -1.95 15.43
C LYS A 170 -2.94 -3.08 14.88
N ARG A 171 -3.31 -3.86 13.85
CA ARG A 171 -2.40 -4.93 13.37
C ARG A 171 -1.16 -4.33 12.73
N GLU A 172 -1.35 -3.36 11.83
CA GLU A 172 -0.24 -2.69 11.14
C GLU A 172 0.72 -2.03 12.13
N VAL A 173 0.20 -1.27 13.10
CA VAL A 173 1.01 -0.58 14.10
C VAL A 173 1.48 -1.52 15.21
N SER A 174 0.68 -2.49 15.70
CA SER A 174 1.13 -3.43 16.76
C SER A 174 2.23 -4.36 16.29
N ASN A 175 2.25 -4.72 15.00
CA ASN A 175 3.30 -5.55 14.43
C ASN A 175 4.68 -4.89 14.54
N TYR A 176 4.72 -3.56 14.65
CA TYR A 176 5.95 -2.78 14.81
C TYR A 176 6.10 -2.16 16.20
N ALA A 177 5.00 -1.81 16.85
CA ALA A 177 4.95 -1.08 18.12
C ALA A 177 4.69 -1.96 19.35
N GLY A 178 4.36 -3.23 19.16
CA GLY A 178 4.25 -4.23 20.23
C GLY A 178 5.63 -4.79 20.64
N GLY A 179 5.72 -5.32 21.86
CA GLY A 179 6.97 -5.76 22.51
C GLY A 179 7.96 -6.53 21.62
N GLY A 180 9.26 -6.25 21.79
CA GLY A 180 10.40 -6.86 21.08
C GLY A 180 10.70 -6.26 19.69
N ALA A 181 9.69 -5.98 18.86
CA ALA A 181 9.87 -5.50 17.48
C ALA A 181 10.44 -4.06 17.40
N LEU A 182 10.10 -3.23 18.38
CA LEU A 182 10.54 -1.85 18.47
C LEU A 182 12.04 -1.77 18.89
N GLU A 183 12.48 -2.66 19.78
CA GLU A 183 13.89 -2.79 20.19
C GLU A 183 14.76 -3.21 18.99
N TYR A 184 14.29 -4.18 18.20
CA TYR A 184 14.92 -4.57 16.93
C TYR A 184 15.11 -3.38 15.97
N SER A 185 14.05 -2.58 15.78
CA SER A 185 14.07 -1.43 14.87
C SER A 185 15.05 -0.34 15.32
N VAL A 186 15.20 -0.15 16.64
CA VAL A 186 16.16 0.79 17.22
C VAL A 186 17.60 0.28 17.06
N ASP A 187 17.83 -1.02 17.22
CA ASP A 187 19.16 -1.62 17.03
C ASP A 187 19.62 -1.63 15.57
N PHE A 188 18.68 -1.75 14.62
CA PHE A 188 18.99 -1.75 13.18
C PHE A 188 19.47 -0.39 12.64
N ASN A 189 19.03 0.71 13.25
CA ASN A 189 19.37 2.06 12.79
C ASN A 189 19.78 2.99 13.95
N LYS A 190 20.94 2.67 14.53
CA LYS A 190 21.54 3.38 15.68
C LYS A 190 21.90 4.85 15.40
N GLU A 191 21.88 5.29 14.15
CA GLU A 191 22.27 6.65 13.73
C GLU A 191 21.21 7.73 14.04
N GLY A 192 20.12 7.38 14.73
CA GLY A 192 19.23 8.35 15.41
C GLY A 192 18.13 8.98 14.54
N ILE A 193 18.11 8.72 13.23
CA ILE A 193 17.08 9.22 12.31
C ILE A 193 15.71 8.54 12.56
N LEU A 194 15.70 7.33 13.12
CA LEU A 194 14.48 6.60 13.48
C LEU A 194 13.90 6.97 14.86
N ALA A 195 14.70 7.55 15.76
CA ALA A 195 14.24 7.80 17.14
C ALA A 195 12.95 8.67 17.20
N PRO A 196 12.81 9.74 16.39
CA PRO A 196 11.56 10.50 16.31
C PRO A 196 10.40 9.66 15.76
N PHE A 197 10.66 8.83 14.74
CA PHE A 197 9.65 7.96 14.14
C PHE A 197 9.10 6.93 15.13
N ILE A 198 9.98 6.29 15.89
CA ILE A 198 9.60 5.30 16.90
C ILE A 198 8.72 5.94 17.99
N SER A 199 9.11 7.12 18.49
CA SER A 199 8.31 7.86 19.46
C SER A 199 6.92 8.22 18.91
N ASP A 200 6.86 8.71 17.67
CA ASP A 200 5.61 9.07 17.01
C ASP A 200 4.74 7.82 16.74
N LEU A 201 5.34 6.68 16.40
CA LEU A 201 4.65 5.41 16.13
C LEU A 201 4.04 4.84 17.41
N GLN A 202 4.77 4.93 18.52
CA GLN A 202 4.21 4.64 19.85
C GLN A 202 3.07 5.61 20.19
N GLY A 203 3.17 6.87 19.78
CA GLY A 203 2.10 7.85 19.88
C GLY A 203 0.85 7.44 19.11
N VAL A 204 1.00 7.06 17.83
CA VAL A 204 -0.10 6.50 17.01
C VAL A 204 -0.69 5.24 17.66
N TYR A 205 0.15 4.35 18.20
CA TYR A 205 -0.30 3.15 18.90
C TYR A 205 -1.13 3.48 20.14
N ARG A 206 -0.67 4.44 20.98
CA ARG A 206 -1.39 4.93 22.16
C ARG A 206 -2.71 5.60 21.75
N LEU A 207 -2.67 6.50 20.79
CA LEU A 207 -3.84 7.19 20.25
C LEU A 207 -4.86 6.20 19.67
N TYR A 208 -4.43 5.23 18.86
CA TYR A 208 -5.36 4.29 18.27
C TYR A 208 -6.01 3.36 19.31
N ASN A 209 -5.21 2.73 20.19
CA ASN A 209 -5.74 1.77 21.16
C ASN A 209 -6.52 2.42 22.31
N ARG A 210 -6.22 3.69 22.66
CA ARG A 210 -6.81 4.35 23.83
C ARG A 210 -7.68 5.56 23.48
N PHE A 211 -7.31 6.38 22.49
CA PHE A 211 -8.10 7.55 22.08
C PHE A 211 -9.29 7.13 21.20
N LEU A 212 -9.03 6.43 20.10
CA LEU A 212 -10.09 6.09 19.12
C LEU A 212 -11.08 5.03 19.63
N VAL A 213 -10.59 4.09 20.44
CA VAL A 213 -11.43 3.03 21.05
C VAL A 213 -12.03 3.49 22.38
N SER A 214 -11.24 4.03 23.32
CA SER A 214 -11.77 4.32 24.66
C SER A 214 -12.33 5.74 24.81
N VAL A 215 -11.66 6.78 24.30
CA VAL A 215 -12.12 8.18 24.47
C VAL A 215 -13.40 8.43 23.69
N TYR A 216 -13.53 8.03 22.43
CA TYR A 216 -14.76 8.29 21.69
C TYR A 216 -15.97 7.51 22.23
N ASP A 217 -15.79 6.25 22.65
CA ASP A 217 -16.88 5.47 23.28
C ASP A 217 -17.25 6.04 24.67
N HIS A 218 -16.27 6.49 25.45
CA HIS A 218 -16.52 7.15 26.74
C HIS A 218 -17.12 8.53 26.58
N VAL A 219 -16.62 9.36 25.66
CA VAL A 219 -17.18 10.69 25.39
C VAL A 219 -18.61 10.55 24.85
N TRP A 220 -18.88 9.56 24.00
CA TRP A 220 -20.23 9.29 23.51
C TRP A 220 -21.18 8.84 24.63
N SER A 221 -20.74 7.95 25.52
CA SER A 221 -21.52 7.53 26.69
C SER A 221 -21.73 8.68 27.69
N GLU A 222 -20.73 9.51 27.94
CA GLU A 222 -20.84 10.67 28.85
C GLU A 222 -21.69 11.81 28.27
N ILE A 223 -21.64 12.01 26.94
CA ILE A 223 -22.56 12.91 26.24
C ILE A 223 -23.98 12.38 26.37
N THR A 224 -24.22 11.07 26.21
CA THR A 224 -25.57 10.49 26.37
C THR A 224 -26.05 10.45 27.82
N LEU A 225 -25.14 10.37 28.81
CA LEU A 225 -25.42 10.39 30.25
C LEU A 225 -25.54 11.80 30.88
N GLY A 226 -25.46 12.88 30.08
CA GLY A 226 -25.77 14.25 30.53
C GLY A 226 -24.65 14.95 31.34
N TYR A 227 -23.42 14.42 31.34
CA TYR A 227 -22.26 15.05 31.99
C TYR A 227 -22.00 16.47 31.47
N TRP A 228 -22.25 16.69 30.18
CA TRP A 228 -22.01 17.94 29.47
C TRP A 228 -23.02 19.04 29.80
N ASP A 229 -24.25 18.63 30.11
CA ASP A 229 -25.33 19.53 30.53
C ASP A 229 -25.04 20.10 31.94
N ARG A 230 -24.35 19.32 32.81
CA ARG A 230 -23.96 19.73 34.18
C ARG A 230 -22.81 20.75 34.21
N GLN A 231 -21.80 20.59 33.34
CA GLN A 231 -20.66 21.51 33.24
C GLN A 231 -21.01 22.84 32.54
N ARG A 232 -22.26 23.02 32.07
CA ARG A 232 -22.72 24.19 31.28
C ARG A 232 -21.84 24.49 30.06
N ILE A 233 -21.14 23.49 29.51
CA ILE A 233 -20.25 23.68 28.35
C ILE A 233 -21.09 23.88 27.08
N PHE A 234 -22.27 23.26 27.01
CA PHE A 234 -23.24 23.39 25.92
C PHE A 234 -24.63 23.57 26.53
N THR A 235 -25.00 24.82 26.80
CA THR A 235 -26.19 25.18 27.58
C THR A 235 -27.51 25.04 26.81
N ASP A 236 -27.47 24.67 25.52
CA ASP A 236 -28.65 24.37 24.71
C ASP A 236 -28.45 23.24 23.69
N VAL A 237 -29.56 22.68 23.19
CA VAL A 237 -29.60 21.54 22.25
C VAL A 237 -28.84 21.81 20.94
N SER A 238 -28.84 23.05 20.47
CA SER A 238 -28.20 23.42 19.19
C SER A 238 -26.68 23.42 19.31
N THR A 239 -26.15 23.88 20.44
CA THR A 239 -24.72 23.86 20.76
C THR A 239 -24.21 22.43 20.98
N ARG A 240 -25.04 21.54 21.54
CA ARG A 240 -24.75 20.10 21.68
C ARG A 240 -24.66 19.37 20.34
N ALA A 241 -25.62 19.59 19.44
CA ALA A 241 -25.60 18.99 18.10
C ALA A 241 -24.38 19.44 17.29
N GLN A 242 -23.98 20.70 17.42
CA GLN A 242 -22.79 21.25 16.75
C GLN A 242 -21.49 20.68 17.33
N ALA A 243 -21.40 20.52 18.66
CA ALA A 243 -20.24 19.89 19.28
C ALA A 243 -20.09 18.42 18.84
N LEU A 244 -21.19 17.65 18.83
CA LEU A 244 -21.22 16.29 18.31
C LEU A 244 -20.71 16.19 16.87
N GLN A 245 -21.12 17.11 16.01
CA GLN A 245 -20.62 17.17 14.64
C GLN A 245 -19.11 17.51 14.58
N GLU A 246 -18.62 18.41 15.44
CA GLU A 246 -17.20 18.71 15.56
C GLU A 246 -16.39 17.48 16.03
N PHE A 247 -16.94 16.64 16.90
CA PHE A 247 -16.34 15.34 17.27
C PHE A 247 -16.20 14.40 16.10
N ASP A 248 -17.25 14.24 15.30
CA ASP A 248 -17.20 13.37 14.13
C ASP A 248 -16.10 13.81 13.16
N TYR A 249 -15.93 15.13 12.99
CA TYR A 249 -14.86 15.67 12.15
C TYR A 249 -13.47 15.44 12.73
N LEU A 250 -13.29 15.63 14.04
CA LEU A 250 -12.04 15.34 14.73
C LEU A 250 -11.70 13.84 14.59
N LYS A 251 -12.68 12.95 14.78
CA LYS A 251 -12.50 11.50 14.64
C LYS A 251 -11.92 11.12 13.28
N VAL A 252 -12.44 11.71 12.21
CA VAL A 252 -11.90 11.50 10.85
C VAL A 252 -10.49 12.05 10.74
N LEU A 253 -10.20 13.25 11.27
CA LEU A 253 -8.85 13.81 11.27
C LEU A 253 -7.84 12.88 11.97
N HIS A 254 -8.15 12.42 13.19
CA HIS A 254 -7.31 11.48 13.95
C HIS A 254 -7.03 10.21 13.15
N PHE A 255 -8.08 9.63 12.56
CA PHE A 255 -7.97 8.44 11.74
C PHE A 255 -7.05 8.66 10.54
N VAL A 256 -7.26 9.74 9.78
CA VAL A 256 -6.47 10.04 8.58
C VAL A 256 -5.00 10.25 8.92
N ARG A 257 -4.69 10.91 10.04
CA ARG A 257 -3.32 11.10 10.53
C ARG A 257 -2.65 9.79 10.92
N ALA A 258 -3.36 8.94 11.67
CA ALA A 258 -2.87 7.62 12.04
C ALA A 258 -2.66 6.73 10.80
N LEU A 259 -3.58 6.78 9.84
CA LEU A 259 -3.50 6.01 8.60
C LEU A 259 -2.28 6.43 7.77
N ASP A 260 -2.10 7.72 7.51
CA ASP A 260 -0.97 8.27 6.72
C ASP A 260 0.39 7.79 7.25
N MET A 261 0.57 7.83 8.58
CA MET A 261 1.79 7.35 9.21
C MET A 261 1.90 5.82 9.17
N SER A 262 0.82 5.09 9.51
CA SER A 262 0.81 3.62 9.53
C SER A 262 1.04 3.01 8.15
N THR A 263 0.61 3.71 7.10
CA THR A 263 0.74 3.25 5.71
C THR A 263 2.18 3.14 5.28
N ASN A 264 3.13 3.87 5.89
CA ASN A 264 4.53 3.95 5.46
C ASN A 264 5.56 3.50 6.51
N VAL A 265 5.11 2.77 7.54
CA VAL A 265 5.97 2.35 8.65
C VAL A 265 7.14 1.49 8.20
N ASP A 266 6.89 0.52 7.33
CA ASP A 266 7.90 -0.33 6.71
C ASP A 266 9.01 0.50 6.04
N ALA A 267 8.64 1.52 5.27
CA ALA A 267 9.59 2.38 4.58
C ALA A 267 10.44 3.17 5.59
N TYR A 268 9.80 3.74 6.62
CA TYR A 268 10.54 4.50 7.63
C TYR A 268 11.48 3.64 8.46
N LEU A 269 11.16 2.36 8.70
CA LEU A 269 12.05 1.46 9.43
C LEU A 269 13.26 1.02 8.59
N ASP A 270 13.05 0.80 7.30
CA ASP A 270 14.06 0.28 6.39
C ASP A 270 14.58 1.35 5.42
N LEU A 271 15.19 2.40 5.99
CA LEU A 271 15.69 3.54 5.22
C LEU A 271 16.82 3.20 4.24
N GLN A 272 17.52 2.07 4.44
CA GLN A 272 18.65 1.67 3.61
C GLN A 272 18.17 1.13 2.26
N ASP A 273 16.99 0.51 2.22
CA ASP A 273 16.45 -0.16 1.04
C ASP A 273 15.33 0.62 0.33
N ILE A 274 15.18 1.93 0.64
CA ILE A 274 14.27 2.81 -0.10
C ILE A 274 14.84 3.10 -1.50
N THR A 275 14.11 2.65 -2.52
CA THR A 275 14.42 2.94 -3.93
C THR A 275 13.66 4.16 -4.45
N PRO A 276 14.15 4.85 -5.50
CA PRO A 276 13.39 5.91 -6.17
C PRO A 276 12.02 5.44 -6.67
N GLN A 277 11.91 4.18 -7.12
CA GLN A 277 10.64 3.60 -7.55
C GLN A 277 9.65 3.51 -6.38
N LEU A 278 10.10 3.07 -5.20
CA LEU A 278 9.25 3.03 -4.01
C LEU A 278 8.71 4.42 -3.65
N LEU A 279 9.54 5.46 -3.75
CA LEU A 279 9.13 6.85 -3.51
C LEU A 279 8.13 7.33 -4.58
N GLN A 280 8.26 6.88 -5.83
CA GLN A 280 7.28 7.17 -6.89
C GLN A 280 5.93 6.51 -6.62
N ASP A 281 5.95 5.26 -6.15
CA ASP A 281 4.75 4.50 -5.83
C ASP A 281 4.07 5.02 -4.54
N ARG A 282 4.87 5.53 -3.59
CA ARG A 282 4.43 5.98 -2.25
C ARG A 282 4.97 7.39 -1.91
N PRO A 283 4.56 8.43 -2.64
CA PRO A 283 5.13 9.77 -2.50
C PRO A 283 4.80 10.44 -1.15
N THR A 284 3.84 9.92 -0.39
CA THR A 284 3.55 10.36 1.00
C THR A 284 4.73 10.14 1.94
N ILE A 285 5.64 9.21 1.64
CA ILE A 285 6.90 9.04 2.40
C ILE A 285 7.64 10.38 2.52
N CYS A 286 7.66 11.14 1.42
CA CYS A 286 8.35 12.42 1.31
C CYS A 286 7.69 13.58 2.08
N LEU A 287 6.48 13.38 2.60
CA LEU A 287 5.79 14.38 3.42
C LEU A 287 6.31 14.42 4.86
N HIS A 288 7.10 13.43 5.29
CA HIS A 288 7.63 13.34 6.64
C HIS A 288 9.17 13.31 6.66
N PRO A 289 9.85 14.40 6.21
CA PRO A 289 11.31 14.42 6.05
C PRO A 289 12.09 14.22 7.35
N LYS A 290 11.47 14.44 8.52
CA LYS A 290 12.09 14.18 9.82
C LYS A 290 12.45 12.71 10.06
N TYR A 291 11.86 11.78 9.29
CA TYR A 291 12.17 10.36 9.34
C TYR A 291 13.17 9.92 8.27
N LEU A 292 13.60 10.84 7.39
CA LEU A 292 14.40 10.52 6.21
C LEU A 292 15.84 11.01 6.37
N THR A 293 16.77 10.23 5.84
CA THR A 293 18.17 10.67 5.71
C THR A 293 18.28 11.88 4.77
N PRO A 294 19.31 12.74 4.90
CA PRO A 294 19.51 13.86 3.97
C PRO A 294 19.57 13.42 2.49
N LYS A 295 20.15 12.23 2.22
CA LYS A 295 20.16 11.63 0.88
C LYS A 295 18.74 11.36 0.39
N LEU A 296 17.91 10.71 1.21
CA LEU A 296 16.51 10.40 0.85
C LEU A 296 15.65 11.66 0.72
N GLN A 297 15.89 12.69 1.51
CA GLN A 297 15.22 13.99 1.33
C GLN A 297 15.51 14.59 -0.04
N GLN A 298 16.76 14.48 -0.52
CA GLN A 298 17.14 14.93 -1.85
C GLN A 298 16.48 14.09 -2.95
N GLU A 299 16.45 12.76 -2.80
CA GLU A 299 15.72 11.86 -3.73
C GLU A 299 14.24 12.21 -3.78
N CYS A 300 13.61 12.51 -2.65
CA CYS A 300 12.23 12.98 -2.58
C CYS A 300 12.00 14.26 -3.41
N ILE A 301 12.93 15.22 -3.41
CA ILE A 301 12.82 16.42 -4.26
C ILE A 301 12.82 16.04 -5.75
N LEU A 302 13.70 15.11 -6.17
CA LEU A 302 13.79 14.65 -7.56
C LEU A 302 12.52 13.90 -7.99
N VAL A 303 12.03 13.02 -7.13
CA VAL A 303 10.82 12.21 -7.36
C VAL A 303 9.58 13.10 -7.45
N LEU A 304 9.37 14.03 -6.51
CA LEU A 304 8.21 14.93 -6.53
C LEU A 304 8.16 15.80 -7.80
N ASN A 305 9.32 16.19 -8.34
CA ASN A 305 9.38 16.95 -9.60
C ASN A 305 9.03 16.13 -10.85
N SER A 306 9.18 14.80 -10.79
CA SER A 306 8.99 13.88 -11.93
C SER A 306 7.74 12.99 -11.83
N LEU A 307 7.07 12.99 -10.68
CA LEU A 307 5.97 12.08 -10.35
C LEU A 307 4.76 12.21 -11.30
N ASP A 308 3.97 11.15 -11.47
CA ASP A 308 2.66 11.27 -12.11
C ASP A 308 1.72 12.14 -11.25
N SER A 309 1.15 13.15 -11.90
CA SER A 309 0.14 14.06 -11.36
C SER A 309 -1.05 13.38 -10.68
N GLN A 310 -1.47 12.22 -11.20
CA GLN A 310 -2.69 11.57 -10.77
C GLN A 310 -2.56 10.95 -9.37
N ILE A 311 -1.34 10.50 -9.00
CA ILE A 311 -1.05 9.91 -7.68
C ILE A 311 -1.16 11.00 -6.61
N LEU A 312 -0.46 12.12 -6.78
CA LEU A 312 -0.52 13.24 -5.83
C LEU A 312 -1.92 13.83 -5.74
N LYS A 313 -2.63 13.92 -6.86
CA LYS A 313 -4.01 14.40 -6.90
C LYS A 313 -4.94 13.50 -6.07
N THR A 314 -4.86 12.18 -6.26
CA THR A 314 -5.69 11.21 -5.52
C THR A 314 -5.40 11.31 -4.02
N GLN A 315 -4.12 11.37 -3.65
CA GLN A 315 -3.74 11.51 -2.25
C GLN A 315 -4.17 12.85 -1.65
N LEU A 316 -4.03 13.96 -2.38
CA LEU A 316 -4.47 15.28 -1.92
C LEU A 316 -6.00 15.35 -1.81
N GLN A 317 -6.72 14.66 -2.70
CA GLN A 317 -8.17 14.51 -2.60
C GLN A 317 -8.54 13.81 -1.30
N ASN A 318 -7.85 12.71 -0.95
CA ASN A 318 -8.12 11.97 0.28
C ASN A 318 -7.75 12.75 1.54
N LEU A 319 -6.54 13.33 1.59
CA LEU A 319 -6.03 14.01 2.78
C LEU A 319 -6.52 15.46 2.93
N ARG A 320 -7.01 16.07 1.84
CA ARG A 320 -7.41 17.49 1.70
C ARG A 320 -6.32 18.53 1.97
N LEU A 321 -5.29 18.20 2.75
CA LEU A 321 -4.17 19.05 3.12
C LEU A 321 -2.88 18.23 3.04
N PHE A 322 -1.92 18.73 2.26
CA PHE A 322 -0.54 18.29 2.33
C PHE A 322 0.26 19.24 3.20
N SER A 323 0.95 18.67 4.17
CA SER A 323 1.96 19.33 4.97
C SER A 323 3.25 18.53 4.87
N VAL A 324 4.37 19.24 4.70
CA VAL A 324 5.70 18.64 4.83
C VAL A 324 6.13 18.83 6.28
N HIS A 325 6.09 17.74 7.04
CA HIS A 325 6.07 17.75 8.50
C HIS A 325 4.93 18.65 8.99
N ASP A 326 5.25 19.69 9.75
CA ASP A 326 4.24 20.61 10.29
C ASP A 326 4.03 21.84 9.39
N ASN A 327 4.74 21.96 8.26
CA ASN A 327 4.63 23.09 7.35
C ASN A 327 3.54 22.83 6.29
N PRO A 328 2.45 23.60 6.28
CA PRO A 328 1.40 23.42 5.28
C PRO A 328 1.93 23.81 3.89
N CYS A 329 1.59 23.01 2.88
CA CYS A 329 2.09 23.18 1.51
C CYS A 329 0.98 23.45 0.51
N ALA A 330 -0.05 22.61 0.54
CA ALA A 330 -1.17 22.69 -0.40
C ALA A 330 -2.43 22.17 0.26
N TYR A 331 -3.58 22.74 -0.07
CA TYR A 331 -4.87 22.20 0.33
C TYR A 331 -5.91 22.32 -0.77
N LEU A 332 -6.91 21.44 -0.72
CA LEU A 332 -8.10 21.52 -1.56
C LEU A 332 -9.26 22.07 -0.74
N ASN A 333 -9.85 23.17 -1.22
CA ASN A 333 -11.06 23.69 -0.61
C ASN A 333 -12.27 22.75 -0.89
N PRO A 334 -13.45 22.99 -0.28
CA PRO A 334 -14.64 22.17 -0.53
C PRO A 334 -15.07 22.07 -2.00
N GLN A 335 -14.65 23.02 -2.85
CA GLN A 335 -14.91 23.04 -4.29
C GLN A 335 -13.79 22.37 -5.11
N ASN A 336 -12.89 21.61 -4.46
CA ASN A 336 -11.72 20.97 -5.08
C ASN A 336 -10.74 21.94 -5.78
N LYS A 337 -10.76 23.21 -5.39
CA LYS A 337 -9.78 24.19 -5.88
C LYS A 337 -8.50 24.09 -5.06
N LEU A 338 -7.38 23.93 -5.77
CA LEU A 338 -6.04 23.95 -5.19
C LEU A 338 -5.72 25.34 -4.64
N GLN A 339 -5.21 25.36 -3.42
CA GLN A 339 -4.64 26.52 -2.78
C GLN A 339 -3.28 26.16 -2.20
N LEU A 340 -2.30 27.05 -2.38
CA LEU A 340 -0.93 26.82 -1.97
C LEU A 340 -0.54 27.79 -0.88
N PHE A 341 0.23 27.30 0.08
CA PHE A 341 0.77 28.10 1.16
C PHE A 341 2.20 28.54 0.80
N PRO A 342 2.56 29.82 0.94
CA PRO A 342 3.94 30.24 0.73
C PRO A 342 4.90 29.46 1.63
N SER A 343 5.92 28.83 1.05
CA SER A 343 6.88 28.03 1.81
C SER A 343 8.31 28.22 1.30
N LYS A 344 9.26 28.20 2.25
CA LYS A 344 10.70 28.19 1.98
C LYS A 344 11.29 26.77 1.98
N ASN A 345 10.48 25.76 2.32
CA ASN A 345 10.91 24.38 2.37
C ASN A 345 10.99 23.81 0.95
N ALA A 346 12.13 23.22 0.57
CA ALA A 346 12.38 22.75 -0.80
C ALA A 346 11.45 21.61 -1.23
N LEU A 347 11.11 20.66 -0.34
CA LEU A 347 10.14 19.61 -0.62
C LEU A 347 8.74 20.18 -0.84
N CYS A 348 8.37 21.16 -0.02
CA CYS A 348 7.11 21.88 -0.16
C CYS A 348 7.02 22.62 -1.50
N GLN A 349 8.11 23.27 -1.92
CA GLN A 349 8.20 23.95 -3.21
C GLN A 349 8.14 22.97 -4.39
N ALA A 350 8.83 21.84 -4.33
CA ALA A 350 8.77 20.79 -5.36
C ALA A 350 7.35 20.24 -5.50
N LEU A 351 6.71 19.91 -4.37
CA LEU A 351 5.31 19.48 -4.32
C LEU A 351 4.36 20.52 -4.92
N GLN A 352 4.54 21.80 -4.56
CA GLN A 352 3.74 22.92 -5.06
C GLN A 352 3.89 23.10 -6.56
N GLN A 353 5.12 23.11 -7.08
CA GLN A 353 5.40 23.24 -8.51
C GLN A 353 4.74 22.12 -9.30
N ARG A 354 4.82 20.88 -8.78
CA ARG A 354 4.17 19.74 -9.41
C ARG A 354 2.65 19.89 -9.42
N LEU A 355 2.04 20.15 -8.28
CA LEU A 355 0.59 20.37 -8.16
C LEU A 355 0.10 21.55 -9.02
N GLN A 356 0.86 22.65 -9.12
CA GLN A 356 0.52 23.79 -9.97
C GLN A 356 0.44 23.39 -11.44
N LYS A 357 1.46 22.70 -11.95
CA LYS A 357 1.49 22.24 -13.35
C LYS A 357 0.26 21.40 -13.70
N ASP A 358 -0.24 20.64 -12.74
CA ASP A 358 -1.34 19.71 -12.93
C ASP A 358 -2.71 20.39 -12.76
N PHE A 359 -2.87 21.31 -11.81
CA PHE A 359 -4.12 22.03 -11.54
C PHE A 359 -4.31 23.31 -12.36
N ASP A 360 -3.27 23.87 -13.01
CA ASP A 360 -3.37 25.01 -13.94
C ASP A 360 -4.04 24.65 -15.27
N THR A 361 -4.21 23.36 -15.57
CA THR A 361 -5.11 22.97 -16.65
C THR A 361 -6.55 23.26 -16.22
N ARG A 362 -7.23 24.18 -16.92
CA ARG A 362 -8.63 24.59 -16.72
C ARG A 362 -9.62 23.44 -16.98
N ILE A 363 -9.50 22.35 -16.23
CA ILE A 363 -10.31 21.12 -16.37
C ILE A 363 -10.87 20.80 -14.99
N TRP A 364 -11.57 21.74 -14.37
CA TRP A 364 -12.13 21.51 -13.03
C TRP A 364 -13.62 21.85 -12.88
N LEU A 365 -14.23 22.49 -13.88
CA LEU A 365 -15.69 22.49 -14.03
C LEU A 365 -16.18 21.31 -14.91
N ASP A 366 -15.31 20.73 -15.72
CA ASP A 366 -15.65 19.61 -16.59
C ASP A 366 -15.49 18.23 -15.94
N LEU A 367 -14.76 18.03 -14.84
CA LEU A 367 -14.52 16.65 -14.34
C LEU A 367 -15.71 16.03 -13.59
N ALA A 368 -16.63 16.83 -13.05
CA ALA A 368 -17.88 16.32 -12.48
C ALA A 368 -18.99 16.10 -13.53
N HIS A 369 -18.90 16.75 -14.71
CA HIS A 369 -19.90 16.67 -15.78
C HIS A 369 -19.42 15.94 -17.05
N ASN A 370 -18.11 15.76 -17.24
CA ASN A 370 -17.46 15.10 -18.39
C ASN A 370 -16.48 14.02 -17.91
N TYR A 371 -16.89 13.18 -16.94
CA TYR A 371 -16.11 11.98 -16.62
C TYR A 371 -16.05 11.08 -17.85
N LYS A 372 -14.88 11.04 -18.51
CA LYS A 372 -14.58 10.03 -19.51
C LYS A 372 -14.05 8.80 -18.77
N PRO A 373 -14.70 7.63 -18.86
CA PRO A 373 -14.22 6.41 -18.23
C PRO A 373 -12.76 6.16 -18.61
N THR A 374 -11.91 5.92 -17.62
CA THR A 374 -10.56 5.41 -17.85
C THR A 374 -10.65 4.00 -18.49
N PRO A 375 -9.57 3.49 -19.11
CA PRO A 375 -9.56 2.09 -19.57
C PRO A 375 -9.95 1.12 -18.46
N PHE A 376 -9.52 1.37 -17.22
CA PHE A 376 -9.86 0.52 -16.08
C PHE A 376 -11.33 0.64 -15.68
N ASP A 377 -11.94 1.83 -15.75
CA ASP A 377 -13.39 1.97 -15.48
C ASP A 377 -14.24 1.23 -16.50
N ARG A 378 -13.81 1.19 -17.77
CA ARG A 378 -14.50 0.37 -18.78
C ARG A 378 -14.42 -1.11 -18.46
N LEU A 379 -13.26 -1.59 -18.00
CA LEU A 379 -13.11 -2.97 -17.52
C LEU A 379 -14.05 -3.26 -16.34
N ILE A 380 -14.14 -2.35 -15.36
CA ILE A 380 -15.09 -2.47 -14.24
C ILE A 380 -16.53 -2.57 -14.74
N GLN A 381 -16.93 -1.67 -15.65
CA GLN A 381 -18.30 -1.66 -16.20
C GLN A 381 -18.65 -2.96 -16.93
N ILE A 382 -17.72 -3.51 -17.71
CA ILE A 382 -17.93 -4.79 -18.41
C ILE A 382 -18.01 -5.94 -17.39
N ALA A 383 -17.11 -5.97 -16.42
CA ALA A 383 -17.12 -6.98 -15.37
C ALA A 383 -18.41 -6.96 -14.54
N GLU A 384 -18.97 -5.78 -14.25
CA GLU A 384 -20.28 -5.67 -13.62
C GLU A 384 -21.41 -6.26 -14.48
N GLN A 385 -21.35 -6.06 -15.81
CA GLN A 385 -22.32 -6.66 -16.72
C GLN A 385 -22.20 -8.19 -16.72
N ILE A 386 -20.97 -8.73 -16.73
CA ILE A 386 -20.71 -10.16 -16.62
C ILE A 386 -21.24 -10.69 -15.28
N LYS A 387 -20.90 -10.07 -14.13
CA LYS A 387 -21.41 -10.48 -12.81
C LYS A 387 -22.94 -10.44 -12.73
N ARG A 388 -23.60 -9.44 -13.31
CA ARG A 388 -25.07 -9.35 -13.36
C ARG A 388 -25.67 -10.50 -14.17
N LEU A 389 -25.04 -10.87 -15.29
CA LEU A 389 -25.48 -12.00 -16.12
C LEU A 389 -25.31 -13.32 -15.36
N MET A 390 -24.14 -13.54 -14.75
CA MET A 390 -23.87 -14.72 -13.91
C MET A 390 -24.84 -14.81 -12.72
N TYR A 391 -25.19 -13.68 -12.12
CA TYR A 391 -26.17 -13.64 -11.05
C TYR A 391 -27.58 -14.03 -11.51
N LYS A 392 -28.01 -13.56 -12.69
CA LYS A 392 -29.29 -13.93 -13.28
C LYS A 392 -29.34 -15.44 -13.52
N GLY A 393 -28.32 -16.01 -14.16
CA GLY A 393 -28.23 -17.45 -14.40
C GLY A 393 -28.19 -18.27 -13.11
N HIS A 394 -27.37 -17.84 -12.13
CA HIS A 394 -27.28 -18.48 -10.82
C HIS A 394 -28.58 -18.36 -10.00
N LYS A 395 -29.43 -17.36 -10.21
CA LYS A 395 -30.76 -17.32 -9.57
C LYS A 395 -31.80 -18.17 -10.27
N ALA A 396 -31.68 -18.32 -11.58
CA ALA A 396 -32.64 -19.03 -12.41
C ALA A 396 -32.38 -20.55 -12.46
N HIS A 397 -31.23 -21.03 -12.00
CA HIS A 397 -30.94 -22.46 -11.98
C HIS A 397 -31.89 -23.22 -11.04
N ASP A 398 -32.33 -24.40 -11.47
CA ASP A 398 -33.18 -25.27 -10.66
C ASP A 398 -32.39 -25.82 -9.46
N PRO A 399 -32.90 -25.68 -8.22
CA PRO A 399 -32.29 -26.31 -7.05
C PRO A 399 -32.22 -27.83 -7.24
N GLY A 400 -31.01 -28.36 -7.45
CA GLY A 400 -30.76 -29.78 -7.71
C GLY A 400 -30.19 -30.10 -9.10
N ARG A 401 -30.08 -29.13 -10.01
CA ARG A 401 -29.30 -29.25 -11.26
C ARG A 401 -27.97 -28.51 -11.15
N SER A 402 -26.93 -29.06 -11.76
CA SER A 402 -25.64 -28.38 -11.92
C SER A 402 -25.81 -27.13 -12.79
N LEU A 403 -25.06 -26.06 -12.49
CA LEU A 403 -24.98 -24.86 -13.33
C LEU A 403 -24.60 -25.19 -14.78
N ILE A 404 -23.81 -26.25 -14.97
CA ILE A 404 -23.32 -26.75 -16.27
C ILE A 404 -24.46 -27.13 -17.22
N THR A 405 -25.61 -27.61 -16.71
CA THR A 405 -26.74 -28.09 -17.51
C THR A 405 -27.97 -27.19 -17.40
N SER A 406 -27.81 -25.97 -16.88
CA SER A 406 -28.90 -25.01 -16.71
C SER A 406 -29.21 -24.28 -18.01
N ASP A 407 -30.39 -24.48 -18.58
CA ASP A 407 -30.83 -23.80 -19.82
C ASP A 407 -30.69 -22.27 -19.72
N ALA A 408 -31.02 -21.69 -18.55
CA ALA A 408 -30.88 -20.26 -18.31
C ALA A 408 -29.43 -19.76 -18.39
N VAL A 409 -28.45 -20.58 -18.00
CA VAL A 409 -27.02 -20.28 -18.13
C VAL A 409 -26.58 -20.46 -19.58
N LEU A 410 -27.01 -21.54 -20.23
CA LEU A 410 -26.67 -21.86 -21.63
C LEU A 410 -27.14 -20.79 -22.60
N ASP A 411 -28.36 -20.29 -22.43
CA ASP A 411 -28.95 -19.21 -23.23
C ASP A 411 -28.15 -17.90 -23.15
N ASP A 412 -27.52 -17.64 -21.99
CA ASP A 412 -26.74 -16.43 -21.74
C ASP A 412 -25.27 -16.54 -22.23
N LEU A 413 -24.77 -17.74 -22.59
CA LEU A 413 -23.38 -17.96 -23.01
C LEU A 413 -22.92 -17.09 -24.20
N PRO A 414 -23.70 -16.88 -25.29
CA PRO A 414 -23.28 -15.99 -26.37
C PRO A 414 -23.08 -14.53 -25.92
N THR A 415 -23.89 -14.07 -24.97
CA THR A 415 -23.76 -12.72 -24.40
C THR A 415 -22.53 -12.66 -23.49
N LEU A 416 -22.33 -13.70 -22.69
CA LEU A 416 -21.17 -13.85 -21.81
C LEU A 416 -19.86 -13.84 -22.62
N GLU A 417 -19.81 -14.58 -23.73
CA GLU A 417 -18.70 -14.60 -24.70
C GLU A 417 -18.35 -13.20 -25.19
N LYS A 418 -19.36 -12.47 -25.71
CA LYS A 418 -19.17 -11.12 -26.24
C LYS A 418 -18.63 -10.15 -25.19
N LEU A 419 -19.17 -10.20 -23.97
CA LEU A 419 -18.72 -9.35 -22.86
C LEU A 419 -17.31 -9.73 -22.43
N GLY A 420 -17.04 -11.02 -22.31
CA GLY A 420 -15.76 -11.56 -21.89
C GLY A 420 -14.62 -11.19 -22.85
N TYR A 421 -14.76 -11.43 -24.15
CA TYR A 421 -13.75 -10.95 -25.12
C TYR A 421 -13.69 -9.42 -25.17
N GLY A 422 -14.82 -8.72 -25.02
CA GLY A 422 -14.85 -7.27 -24.91
C GLY A 422 -14.05 -6.72 -23.70
N PHE A 423 -13.94 -7.51 -22.62
CA PHE A 423 -13.06 -7.24 -21.49
C PHE A 423 -11.60 -7.53 -21.86
N ILE A 424 -11.29 -8.75 -22.30
CA ILE A 424 -9.93 -9.22 -22.59
C ILE A 424 -9.23 -8.32 -23.63
N ASP A 425 -9.95 -7.92 -24.68
CA ASP A 425 -9.42 -7.04 -25.74
C ASP A 425 -9.11 -5.62 -25.27
N GLN A 426 -9.68 -5.18 -24.16
CA GLN A 426 -9.44 -3.86 -23.56
C GLN A 426 -8.31 -3.86 -22.53
N ILE A 427 -7.73 -5.02 -22.22
CA ILE A 427 -6.60 -5.11 -21.28
C ILE A 427 -5.35 -4.47 -21.93
N PRO A 428 -4.84 -3.34 -21.39
CA PRO A 428 -3.75 -2.60 -22.04
C PRO A 428 -2.47 -3.40 -22.19
N LEU A 429 -2.20 -4.35 -21.29
CA LEU A 429 -1.04 -5.23 -21.37
C LEU A 429 -1.12 -6.14 -22.61
N LEU A 430 -2.25 -6.84 -22.81
CA LEU A 430 -2.41 -7.78 -23.93
C LEU A 430 -2.42 -7.07 -25.29
N GLN A 431 -2.88 -5.81 -25.35
CA GLN A 431 -2.80 -5.00 -26.58
C GLN A 431 -1.37 -4.73 -27.06
N LYS A 432 -0.37 -4.87 -26.17
CA LYS A 432 1.05 -4.72 -26.52
C LYS A 432 1.61 -5.95 -27.24
N LEU A 433 0.95 -7.10 -27.13
CA LEU A 433 1.34 -8.35 -27.79
C LEU A 433 0.79 -8.36 -29.22
N LYS A 434 1.59 -7.89 -30.18
CA LYS A 434 1.19 -7.77 -31.59
C LYS A 434 1.75 -8.95 -32.40
N PRO A 435 0.93 -9.89 -32.86
CA PRO A 435 1.43 -11.03 -33.63
C PRO A 435 2.06 -10.56 -34.95
N ARG A 436 3.13 -11.24 -35.39
CA ARG A 436 3.86 -10.94 -36.63
C ARG A 436 3.45 -11.82 -37.80
N ASP A 437 2.92 -13.00 -37.50
CA ASP A 437 2.51 -14.00 -38.47
C ASP A 437 1.25 -14.74 -37.99
N LYS A 438 0.71 -15.63 -38.83
CA LYS A 438 -0.51 -16.39 -38.54
C LYS A 438 -0.37 -17.34 -37.36
N GLN A 439 0.84 -17.86 -37.08
CA GLN A 439 1.07 -18.75 -35.95
C GLN A 439 1.05 -17.96 -34.65
N GLU A 440 1.71 -16.79 -34.62
CA GLU A 440 1.61 -15.88 -33.48
C GLU A 440 0.18 -15.37 -33.27
N GLU A 441 -0.58 -15.12 -34.35
CA GLU A 441 -2.00 -14.73 -34.26
C GLU A 441 -2.86 -15.85 -33.63
N HIS A 442 -2.61 -17.10 -34.00
CA HIS A 442 -3.25 -18.25 -33.36
C HIS A 442 -2.89 -18.34 -31.87
N PHE A 443 -1.61 -18.23 -31.52
CA PHE A 443 -1.17 -18.23 -30.13
C PHE A 443 -1.85 -17.13 -29.29
N VAL A 444 -1.90 -15.90 -29.81
CA VAL A 444 -2.58 -14.78 -29.12
C VAL A 444 -4.08 -15.05 -28.97
N THR A 445 -4.71 -15.70 -29.94
CA THR A 445 -6.13 -16.09 -29.87
C THR A 445 -6.37 -17.12 -28.78
N GLU A 446 -5.55 -18.18 -28.70
CA GLU A 446 -5.68 -19.20 -27.66
C GLU A 446 -5.31 -18.66 -26.26
N LEU A 447 -4.38 -17.73 -26.17
CA LEU A 447 -4.06 -17.02 -24.92
C LEU A 447 -5.30 -16.31 -24.38
N LYS A 448 -6.01 -15.57 -25.24
CA LYS A 448 -7.22 -14.84 -24.85
C LYS A 448 -8.33 -15.78 -24.38
N LYS A 449 -8.47 -16.96 -24.99
CA LYS A 449 -9.40 -18.00 -24.52
C LYS A 449 -9.00 -18.49 -23.14
N PHE A 450 -7.73 -18.84 -22.94
CA PHE A 450 -7.24 -19.31 -21.66
C PHE A 450 -7.52 -18.29 -20.55
N GLU A 451 -7.22 -17.01 -20.80
CA GLU A 451 -7.46 -15.94 -19.83
C GLU A 451 -8.94 -15.57 -19.63
N LEU A 452 -9.78 -15.88 -20.62
CA LEU A 452 -11.23 -15.74 -20.48
C LEU A 452 -11.78 -16.68 -19.38
N MET A 453 -11.23 -17.89 -19.25
CA MET A 453 -11.62 -18.81 -18.17
C MET A 453 -11.33 -18.19 -16.81
N HIS A 454 -10.11 -17.70 -16.59
CA HIS A 454 -9.71 -17.10 -15.31
C HIS A 454 -10.57 -15.89 -14.95
N LEU A 455 -10.92 -15.05 -15.92
CA LEU A 455 -11.85 -13.94 -15.72
C LEU A 455 -13.21 -14.44 -15.22
N PHE A 456 -13.78 -15.47 -15.84
CA PHE A 456 -15.07 -16.02 -15.39
C PHE A 456 -14.97 -16.65 -14.02
N THR A 457 -13.92 -17.42 -13.74
CA THR A 457 -13.68 -18.06 -12.45
C THR A 457 -13.63 -17.02 -11.32
N LEU A 458 -12.91 -15.92 -11.55
CA LEU A 458 -12.73 -14.86 -10.57
C LEU A 458 -14.00 -14.02 -10.35
N LEU A 459 -14.73 -13.69 -11.42
CA LEU A 459 -15.96 -12.91 -11.32
C LEU A 459 -17.09 -13.71 -10.67
N PHE A 460 -17.17 -15.00 -10.94
CA PHE A 460 -18.16 -15.88 -10.32
C PHE A 460 -17.83 -16.13 -8.85
N GLY A 461 -16.57 -16.41 -8.50
CA GLY A 461 -16.15 -16.47 -7.10
C GLY A 461 -16.44 -15.16 -6.35
N SER A 462 -16.16 -14.00 -6.94
CA SER A 462 -16.55 -12.71 -6.34
C SER A 462 -18.06 -12.56 -6.13
N LEU A 463 -18.89 -13.10 -7.03
CA LEU A 463 -20.35 -13.09 -6.87
C LEU A 463 -20.80 -13.97 -5.69
N LEU A 464 -20.19 -15.13 -5.51
CA LEU A 464 -20.55 -16.06 -4.43
C LEU A 464 -20.09 -15.55 -3.06
N ASP A 465 -18.91 -14.90 -2.98
CA ASP A 465 -18.43 -14.27 -1.74
C ASP A 465 -19.45 -13.21 -1.26
N ASP A 466 -19.97 -12.38 -2.18
CA ASP A 466 -21.02 -11.38 -1.90
C ASP A 466 -22.32 -11.99 -1.31
N LYS A 467 -22.52 -13.31 -1.44
CA LYS A 467 -23.72 -14.05 -0.99
C LYS A 467 -23.47 -15.02 0.16
N SER A 468 -22.23 -15.22 0.57
CA SER A 468 -21.90 -16.12 1.67
C SER A 468 -22.44 -15.60 3.01
N GLU A 469 -22.54 -16.47 4.02
CA GLU A 469 -22.95 -16.07 5.37
C GLU A 469 -21.95 -15.08 6.02
N HIS A 470 -20.69 -15.13 5.61
CA HIS A 470 -19.59 -14.34 6.14
C HIS A 470 -18.78 -13.70 5.00
N PRO A 471 -19.40 -12.81 4.21
CA PRO A 471 -18.80 -12.23 3.01
C PRO A 471 -17.53 -11.46 3.35
N ARG A 472 -16.47 -11.65 2.56
CA ARG A 472 -15.25 -10.85 2.70
C ARG A 472 -15.43 -9.44 2.17
N HIS A 473 -16.41 -9.24 1.29
CA HIS A 473 -16.79 -7.97 0.70
C HIS A 473 -15.61 -7.30 -0.02
N ILE A 474 -14.84 -8.08 -0.79
CA ILE A 474 -13.76 -7.53 -1.61
C ILE A 474 -14.40 -6.76 -2.76
N PRO A 475 -14.13 -5.43 -2.89
CA PRO A 475 -14.73 -4.65 -3.96
C PRO A 475 -14.33 -5.21 -5.32
N LEU A 476 -15.28 -5.27 -6.26
CA LEU A 476 -15.01 -5.72 -7.64
C LEU A 476 -13.80 -5.00 -8.26
N LYS A 477 -13.64 -3.71 -7.97
CA LYS A 477 -12.48 -2.94 -8.38
C LYS A 477 -11.16 -3.58 -7.95
N GLN A 478 -11.07 -4.05 -6.70
CA GLN A 478 -9.87 -4.68 -6.16
C GLN A 478 -9.63 -6.04 -6.84
N VAL A 479 -10.67 -6.87 -6.98
CA VAL A 479 -10.64 -8.15 -7.69
C VAL A 479 -10.03 -8.00 -9.10
N LEU A 480 -10.50 -6.99 -9.85
CA LEU A 480 -9.98 -6.72 -11.19
C LEU A 480 -8.55 -6.15 -11.18
N GLN A 481 -8.19 -5.34 -10.19
CA GLN A 481 -6.80 -4.86 -10.05
C GLN A 481 -5.83 -6.02 -9.82
N ASP A 482 -6.22 -6.99 -9.00
CA ASP A 482 -5.37 -8.14 -8.69
C ASP A 482 -5.30 -9.12 -9.87
N TYR A 483 -6.39 -9.31 -10.62
CA TYR A 483 -6.34 -10.02 -11.91
C TYR A 483 -5.38 -9.39 -12.91
N LEU A 484 -5.41 -8.06 -13.06
CA LEU A 484 -4.49 -7.36 -13.96
C LEU A 484 -3.03 -7.49 -13.50
N LYS A 485 -2.76 -7.60 -12.19
CA LYS A 485 -1.41 -7.89 -11.68
C LYS A 485 -0.99 -9.32 -11.96
N VAL A 486 -1.91 -10.29 -11.92
CA VAL A 486 -1.62 -11.67 -12.35
C VAL A 486 -1.17 -11.67 -13.81
N LEU A 487 -1.92 -11.02 -14.70
CA LEU A 487 -1.53 -10.92 -16.11
C LEU A 487 -0.17 -10.24 -16.31
N ASP A 488 0.12 -9.18 -15.54
CA ASP A 488 1.43 -8.51 -15.55
C ASP A 488 2.56 -9.45 -15.08
N PHE A 489 2.32 -10.22 -14.02
CA PHE A 489 3.27 -11.20 -13.51
C PHE A 489 3.57 -12.33 -14.52
N ILE A 490 2.54 -12.80 -15.23
CA ILE A 490 2.64 -13.94 -16.16
C ILE A 490 3.20 -13.53 -17.53
N TYR A 491 2.74 -12.41 -18.10
CA TYR A 491 2.95 -12.10 -19.51
C TYR A 491 3.86 -10.91 -19.79
N SER A 492 4.09 -9.97 -18.86
CA SER A 492 4.90 -8.78 -19.15
C SER A 492 6.31 -9.13 -19.66
N PRO A 493 7.06 -10.09 -19.06
CA PRO A 493 8.39 -10.44 -19.58
C PRO A 493 8.35 -11.04 -20.99
N LEU A 494 7.36 -11.89 -21.29
CA LEU A 494 7.16 -12.45 -22.63
C LEU A 494 6.88 -11.35 -23.67
N ILE A 495 5.97 -10.43 -23.35
CA ILE A 495 5.59 -9.32 -24.22
C ILE A 495 6.77 -8.39 -24.48
N GLU A 496 7.56 -8.07 -23.45
CA GLU A 496 8.75 -7.24 -23.60
C GLU A 496 9.83 -7.94 -24.45
N ALA A 497 10.06 -9.24 -24.25
CA ALA A 497 11.01 -10.01 -25.04
C ALA A 497 10.57 -10.09 -26.51
N HIS A 498 9.28 -10.30 -26.76
CA HIS A 498 8.71 -10.27 -28.10
C HIS A 498 8.95 -8.91 -28.76
N GLN A 499 8.66 -7.80 -28.08
CA GLN A 499 8.91 -6.45 -28.61
C GLN A 499 10.38 -6.17 -28.95
N GLN A 500 11.31 -6.87 -28.30
CA GLN A 500 12.75 -6.81 -28.58
C GLN A 500 13.22 -7.73 -29.73
N GLY A 501 12.31 -8.49 -30.34
CA GLY A 501 12.59 -9.32 -31.51
C GLY A 501 12.52 -10.82 -31.27
N MET A 502 12.25 -11.28 -30.03
CA MET A 502 12.04 -12.71 -29.77
C MET A 502 10.82 -13.22 -30.55
N ASN A 503 10.92 -14.42 -31.14
CA ASN A 503 9.83 -15.09 -31.86
C ASN A 503 8.99 -15.94 -30.89
N LEU A 504 7.66 -15.84 -30.92
CA LEU A 504 6.81 -16.58 -29.97
C LEU A 504 6.82 -18.09 -30.22
N ASN A 505 6.93 -18.54 -31.47
CA ASN A 505 6.93 -19.98 -31.77
C ASN A 505 8.20 -20.63 -31.20
N THR A 506 9.36 -20.01 -31.41
CA THR A 506 10.62 -20.43 -30.79
C THR A 506 10.53 -20.47 -29.27
N TYR A 507 9.87 -19.49 -28.67
CA TYR A 507 9.66 -19.46 -27.22
C TYR A 507 8.76 -20.61 -26.74
N ILE A 508 7.67 -20.90 -27.45
CA ILE A 508 6.77 -22.02 -27.13
C ILE A 508 7.50 -23.36 -27.25
N ASP A 509 8.29 -23.55 -28.31
CA ASP A 509 9.10 -24.76 -28.49
C ASP A 509 10.07 -24.94 -27.30
N ALA A 510 10.71 -23.85 -26.87
CA ALA A 510 11.61 -23.86 -25.72
C ALA A 510 10.87 -24.14 -24.39
N LEU A 511 9.67 -23.58 -24.20
CA LEU A 511 8.81 -23.88 -23.05
C LEU A 511 8.43 -25.36 -22.99
N GLN A 512 8.05 -25.94 -24.13
CA GLN A 512 7.63 -27.34 -24.23
C GLN A 512 8.79 -28.33 -24.06
N ALA A 513 10.02 -27.92 -24.36
CA ALA A 513 11.20 -28.76 -24.15
C ALA A 513 11.50 -29.02 -22.66
N HIS A 514 11.16 -28.08 -21.77
CA HIS A 514 11.37 -28.19 -20.32
C HIS A 514 10.12 -27.73 -19.55
N PRO A 515 9.02 -28.51 -19.61
CA PRO A 515 7.73 -28.06 -19.11
C PRO A 515 7.71 -28.07 -17.58
N PHE A 516 7.36 -26.94 -16.99
CA PHE A 516 6.96 -26.85 -15.59
C PHE A 516 5.45 -26.75 -15.51
N TYR A 517 4.81 -27.65 -14.77
CA TYR A 517 3.37 -27.60 -14.54
C TYR A 517 3.07 -26.90 -13.20
N PRO A 518 1.97 -26.13 -13.10
CA PRO A 518 1.56 -25.48 -11.86
C PRO A 518 1.47 -26.43 -10.68
N SER A 519 0.96 -27.65 -10.88
CA SER A 519 0.81 -28.67 -9.84
C SER A 519 2.12 -29.01 -9.11
N SER A 520 3.27 -28.85 -9.75
CA SER A 520 4.59 -29.07 -9.13
C SER A 520 4.94 -28.07 -8.03
N PHE A 521 4.19 -26.97 -7.89
CA PHE A 521 4.46 -25.89 -6.94
C PHE A 521 3.54 -25.90 -5.72
N LYS A 522 2.60 -26.85 -5.60
CA LYS A 522 1.63 -26.89 -4.50
C LYS A 522 2.29 -26.73 -3.13
N ASP A 523 3.28 -27.55 -2.83
CA ASP A 523 3.95 -27.56 -1.52
C ASP A 523 4.68 -26.24 -1.22
N VAL A 524 5.24 -25.58 -2.25
CA VAL A 524 5.95 -24.31 -2.10
C VAL A 524 4.96 -23.16 -1.90
N ILE A 525 3.84 -23.18 -2.63
CA ILE A 525 2.73 -22.24 -2.41
C ILE A 525 2.20 -22.39 -0.98
N ASP A 526 1.87 -23.61 -0.56
CA ASP A 526 1.36 -23.87 0.79
C ASP A 526 2.36 -23.41 1.87
N TYR A 527 3.65 -23.72 1.69
CA TYR A 527 4.71 -23.29 2.61
C TYR A 527 4.69 -21.77 2.81
N PHE A 528 4.74 -20.97 1.73
CA PHE A 528 4.78 -19.51 1.86
C PHE A 528 3.45 -18.90 2.31
N SER A 529 2.31 -19.51 1.96
CA SER A 529 1.00 -19.09 2.44
C SER A 529 0.86 -19.32 3.95
N GLU A 530 1.41 -20.40 4.49
CA GLU A 530 1.43 -20.70 5.93
C GLU A 530 2.47 -19.88 6.70
N HIS A 531 3.63 -19.62 6.08
CA HIS A 531 4.77 -18.94 6.70
C HIS A 531 4.86 -17.45 6.34
N GLU A 532 3.77 -16.84 5.87
CA GLU A 532 3.68 -15.39 5.72
C GLU A 532 3.88 -14.76 7.12
N GLN A 533 5.10 -14.28 7.39
CA GLN A 533 5.46 -13.73 8.69
C GLN A 533 4.70 -12.42 8.92
N LYS A 534 3.72 -12.49 9.82
CA LYS A 534 2.82 -11.38 10.13
C LYS A 534 3.41 -10.44 11.19
N SER A 535 4.36 -10.89 12.01
CA SER A 535 4.99 -10.06 13.05
C SER A 535 6.28 -10.70 13.59
N PRO A 536 7.39 -9.95 13.76
CA PRO A 536 7.59 -8.63 13.18
C PRO A 536 7.48 -8.72 11.65
N LYS A 537 7.05 -7.65 10.99
CA LYS A 537 7.04 -7.64 9.53
C LYS A 537 8.50 -7.68 9.03
N PRO A 538 8.78 -8.43 7.96
CA PRO A 538 10.15 -8.58 7.47
C PRO A 538 10.63 -7.29 6.79
N MET A 539 11.91 -7.19 6.43
CA MET A 539 12.49 -6.03 5.72
C MET A 539 11.82 -5.77 4.36
N LEU A 540 11.94 -4.55 3.82
CA LEU A 540 11.25 -4.13 2.58
C LEU A 540 11.48 -5.10 1.40
N PRO A 541 12.71 -5.61 1.14
CA PRO A 541 12.92 -6.54 0.03
C PRO A 541 12.16 -7.86 0.21
N VAL A 542 12.10 -8.37 1.44
CA VAL A 542 11.35 -9.59 1.79
C VAL A 542 9.84 -9.33 1.69
N GLN A 543 9.36 -8.15 2.11
CA GLN A 543 7.97 -7.75 1.88
C GLN A 543 7.64 -7.65 0.39
N ALA A 544 8.58 -7.16 -0.44
CA ALA A 544 8.41 -7.12 -1.89
C ALA A 544 8.28 -8.53 -2.48
N PHE A 545 9.05 -9.49 -1.97
CA PHE A 545 8.86 -10.91 -2.31
C PHE A 545 7.45 -11.39 -1.95
N PHE A 546 7.00 -11.22 -0.71
CA PHE A 546 5.66 -11.65 -0.29
C PHE A 546 4.53 -10.94 -1.05
N LYS A 547 4.74 -9.69 -1.47
CA LYS A 547 3.79 -8.94 -2.30
C LYS A 547 3.62 -9.58 -3.68
N ASP A 548 4.72 -9.98 -4.32
CA ASP A 548 4.67 -10.64 -5.62
C ASP A 548 4.27 -12.13 -5.49
N PHE A 549 4.62 -12.78 -4.38
CA PHE A 549 4.14 -14.12 -4.02
C PHE A 549 2.62 -14.16 -3.93
N LYS A 550 1.97 -13.16 -3.32
CA LYS A 550 0.51 -13.03 -3.28
C LYS A 550 -0.14 -13.04 -4.66
N ILE A 551 0.50 -12.39 -5.63
CA ILE A 551 0.05 -12.42 -7.04
C ILE A 551 0.27 -13.81 -7.63
N ALA A 552 1.40 -14.44 -7.36
CA ALA A 552 1.68 -15.80 -7.83
C ALA A 552 0.75 -16.85 -7.22
N GLU A 553 0.35 -16.72 -5.96
CA GLU A 553 -0.65 -17.58 -5.33
C GLU A 553 -2.02 -17.41 -5.98
N LEU A 554 -2.47 -16.17 -6.22
CA LEU A 554 -3.71 -15.94 -6.95
C LEU A 554 -3.64 -16.56 -8.36
N ALA A 555 -2.52 -16.36 -9.06
CA ALA A 555 -2.29 -16.97 -10.37
C ALA A 555 -2.32 -18.51 -10.31
N TYR A 556 -1.71 -19.12 -9.28
CA TYR A 556 -1.71 -20.56 -9.05
C TYR A 556 -3.14 -21.08 -8.82
N ARG A 557 -3.93 -20.41 -7.99
CA ARG A 557 -5.32 -20.80 -7.71
C ARG A 557 -6.25 -20.60 -8.91
N LEU A 558 -5.94 -19.67 -9.82
CA LEU A 558 -6.72 -19.51 -11.06
C LEU A 558 -6.53 -20.67 -12.04
N VAL A 559 -5.33 -21.26 -12.12
CA VAL A 559 -5.03 -22.43 -12.97
C VAL A 559 -5.22 -23.77 -12.25
N ASN A 560 -5.52 -23.73 -10.95
CA ASN A 560 -5.87 -24.91 -10.16
C ASN A 560 -7.05 -24.57 -9.21
N PRO A 561 -8.24 -24.25 -9.77
CA PRO A 561 -9.37 -23.78 -9.00
C PRO A 561 -10.06 -24.96 -8.30
N GLU A 562 -9.67 -25.24 -7.07
CA GLU A 562 -10.60 -25.85 -6.11
C GLU A 562 -11.39 -24.74 -5.43
N LEU A 563 -12.59 -25.05 -4.94
CA LEU A 563 -13.42 -24.21 -4.05
C LEU A 563 -12.57 -23.65 -2.91
N SER A 564 -11.96 -22.47 -3.14
CA SER A 564 -10.84 -22.01 -2.33
C SER A 564 -10.69 -20.51 -2.35
N TYR A 565 -9.97 -20.01 -1.36
CA TYR A 565 -9.70 -18.60 -1.21
C TYR A 565 -8.21 -18.32 -1.33
N ALA A 566 -7.86 -17.27 -2.07
CA ALA A 566 -6.51 -16.75 -2.14
C ALA A 566 -6.12 -15.98 -0.87
N LEU A 567 -4.82 -15.88 -0.58
CA LEU A 567 -4.27 -15.04 0.49
C LEU A 567 -4.61 -13.56 0.32
N LEU A 568 -4.74 -13.10 -0.91
CA LEU A 568 -5.23 -11.75 -1.23
C LEU A 568 -6.71 -11.55 -0.84
N GLY A 569 -7.41 -12.65 -0.60
CA GLY A 569 -8.75 -12.69 -0.05
C GLY A 569 -9.79 -13.15 -1.06
N GLU A 570 -9.46 -13.19 -2.35
CA GLU A 570 -10.38 -13.50 -3.45
C GLU A 570 -10.94 -14.90 -3.29
N TYR A 571 -12.24 -15.01 -3.52
CA TYR A 571 -12.91 -16.28 -3.65
C TYR A 571 -12.94 -16.65 -5.14
N ILE A 572 -12.65 -17.92 -5.44
CA ILE A 572 -12.46 -18.44 -6.79
C ILE A 572 -13.41 -19.62 -6.95
N GLU A 573 -14.14 -19.66 -8.07
CA GLU A 573 -15.09 -20.73 -8.37
C GLU A 573 -15.16 -21.02 -9.87
N GLY A 574 -15.05 -22.30 -10.25
CA GLY A 574 -14.87 -22.76 -11.63
C GLY A 574 -16.15 -22.91 -12.45
N ASP A 575 -17.32 -23.09 -11.84
CA ASP A 575 -18.55 -23.54 -12.51
C ASP A 575 -18.87 -22.83 -13.84
N TYR A 576 -18.79 -21.49 -13.88
CA TYR A 576 -19.08 -20.72 -15.10
C TYR A 576 -18.01 -20.87 -16.18
N ALA A 577 -16.74 -20.99 -15.79
CA ALA A 577 -15.64 -21.22 -16.72
C ALA A 577 -15.72 -22.64 -17.30
N GLU A 578 -16.04 -23.63 -16.47
CA GLU A 578 -16.27 -25.03 -16.87
C GLU A 578 -17.46 -25.14 -17.82
N THR A 579 -18.60 -24.54 -17.46
CA THR A 579 -19.79 -24.51 -18.33
C THR A 579 -19.46 -23.91 -19.69
N TYR A 580 -18.70 -22.81 -19.71
CA TYR A 580 -18.28 -22.18 -20.96
C TYR A 580 -17.37 -23.11 -21.78
N ALA A 581 -16.35 -23.71 -21.17
CA ALA A 581 -15.40 -24.60 -21.85
C ALA A 581 -16.09 -25.83 -22.46
N ILE A 582 -16.99 -26.47 -21.71
CA ILE A 582 -17.78 -27.62 -22.16
C ILE A 582 -18.60 -27.24 -23.41
N TRP A 583 -19.42 -26.20 -23.32
CA TRP A 583 -20.43 -25.93 -24.35
C TRP A 583 -19.95 -25.07 -25.52
N LYS A 584 -18.94 -24.22 -25.33
CA LYS A 584 -18.40 -23.37 -26.40
C LYS A 584 -17.16 -23.94 -27.05
N TRP A 585 -16.33 -24.64 -26.28
CA TRP A 585 -15.10 -25.24 -26.81
C TRP A 585 -15.19 -26.75 -26.99
N HIS A 586 -16.34 -27.35 -26.66
CA HIS A 586 -16.59 -28.79 -26.84
C HIS A 586 -15.58 -29.63 -26.04
N LEU A 587 -15.25 -29.20 -24.82
CA LEU A 587 -14.34 -29.88 -23.90
C LEU A 587 -15.09 -30.72 -22.86
N GLY A 588 -16.26 -31.26 -23.22
CA GLY A 588 -17.02 -32.18 -22.38
C GLY A 588 -16.64 -33.64 -22.65
N ASP A 589 -16.66 -34.46 -21.60
CA ASP A 589 -16.41 -35.92 -21.71
C ASP A 589 -17.61 -36.72 -22.27
N SER A 590 -18.82 -36.14 -22.25
CA SER A 590 -20.06 -36.74 -22.72
C SER A 590 -21.14 -35.72 -23.08
N ASP A 591 -22.10 -36.11 -23.94
CA ASP A 591 -23.22 -35.24 -24.34
C ASP A 591 -24.41 -35.26 -23.36
N VAL A 592 -24.45 -36.20 -22.41
CA VAL A 592 -25.63 -36.47 -21.55
C VAL A 592 -25.48 -35.92 -20.14
N ASN A 593 -24.26 -35.97 -19.58
CA ASN A 593 -23.91 -35.36 -18.31
C ASN A 593 -22.49 -34.82 -18.41
N PRO A 594 -22.29 -33.73 -19.18
CA PRO A 594 -20.96 -33.28 -19.52
C PRO A 594 -20.19 -32.88 -18.27
N ILE A 595 -19.06 -33.54 -18.04
CA ILE A 595 -18.02 -33.10 -17.12
C ILE A 595 -16.90 -32.52 -17.98
N LEU A 596 -16.20 -31.51 -17.47
CA LEU A 596 -15.05 -30.95 -18.15
C LEU A 596 -13.99 -32.07 -18.32
N ASP A 597 -13.61 -32.34 -19.56
CA ASP A 597 -12.46 -33.20 -19.88
C ASP A 597 -11.18 -32.42 -19.55
N GLU A 598 -10.72 -32.54 -18.30
CA GLU A 598 -9.51 -31.88 -17.80
C GLU A 598 -8.29 -32.22 -18.67
N ASP A 599 -8.22 -33.45 -19.17
CA ASP A 599 -7.16 -33.94 -20.03
C ASP A 599 -7.17 -33.22 -21.39
N ALA A 600 -8.35 -33.04 -21.98
CA ALA A 600 -8.53 -32.25 -23.21
C ALA A 600 -8.26 -30.76 -22.98
N LEU A 601 -8.67 -30.21 -21.84
CA LEU A 601 -8.36 -28.84 -21.45
C LEU A 601 -6.84 -28.63 -21.34
N MET A 602 -6.15 -29.49 -20.59
CA MET A 602 -4.71 -29.46 -20.38
C MET A 602 -3.96 -29.60 -21.71
N ARG A 603 -4.40 -30.48 -22.62
CA ARG A 603 -3.80 -30.60 -23.96
C ARG A 603 -4.03 -29.35 -24.81
N THR A 604 -5.24 -28.80 -24.80
CA THR A 604 -5.61 -27.62 -25.61
C THR A 604 -4.82 -26.39 -25.20
N PHE A 605 -4.65 -26.18 -23.89
CA PHE A 605 -3.98 -25.02 -23.32
C PHE A 605 -2.60 -25.32 -22.73
N ALA A 606 -1.97 -26.44 -23.11
CA ALA A 606 -0.68 -26.88 -22.57
C ALA A 606 0.40 -25.77 -22.55
N PRO A 607 0.61 -24.98 -23.63
CA PRO A 607 1.60 -23.91 -23.62
C PRO A 607 1.35 -22.85 -22.53
N PHE A 608 0.09 -22.59 -22.17
CA PHE A 608 -0.27 -21.57 -21.17
C PHE A 608 -0.17 -22.11 -19.74
N PHE A 609 -0.56 -23.36 -19.50
CA PHE A 609 -0.28 -24.01 -18.22
C PHE A 609 1.24 -24.08 -17.97
N ILE A 610 2.01 -24.46 -18.98
CA ILE A 610 3.47 -24.49 -18.90
C ILE A 610 4.01 -23.07 -18.66
N GLN A 611 3.48 -22.05 -19.35
CA GLN A 611 3.84 -20.66 -19.10
C GLN A 611 3.65 -20.29 -17.62
N TYR A 612 2.49 -20.57 -17.04
CA TYR A 612 2.23 -20.31 -15.63
C TYR A 612 3.24 -21.04 -14.72
N GLY A 613 3.48 -22.33 -14.97
CA GLY A 613 4.45 -23.10 -14.20
C GLY A 613 5.89 -22.59 -14.34
N THR A 614 6.32 -22.15 -15.52
CA THR A 614 7.64 -21.51 -15.71
C THR A 614 7.76 -20.19 -14.94
N ARG A 615 6.67 -19.40 -14.88
CA ARG A 615 6.64 -18.17 -14.08
C ARG A 615 6.68 -18.45 -12.59
N PHE A 616 6.07 -19.54 -12.12
CA PHE A 616 6.21 -20.00 -10.74
C PHE A 616 7.63 -20.50 -10.45
N PHE A 617 8.23 -21.27 -11.35
CA PHE A 617 9.63 -21.69 -11.24
C PHE A 617 10.54 -20.47 -11.08
N GLU A 618 10.40 -19.47 -11.96
CA GLU A 618 11.22 -18.27 -11.93
C GLU A 618 11.10 -17.45 -10.63
N LEU A 619 9.92 -17.47 -9.99
CA LEU A 619 9.69 -16.77 -8.72
C LEU A 619 10.11 -17.61 -7.51
N LEU A 620 9.75 -18.90 -7.50
CA LEU A 620 9.72 -19.73 -6.31
C LEU A 620 10.95 -20.63 -6.15
N PHE A 621 11.69 -20.90 -7.23
CA PHE A 621 12.85 -21.80 -7.18
C PHE A 621 13.93 -21.25 -6.23
N GLU A 622 14.14 -21.98 -5.13
CA GLU A 622 15.00 -21.60 -4.00
C GLU A 622 14.67 -20.24 -3.34
N SER A 623 13.45 -19.74 -3.54
CA SER A 623 13.02 -18.43 -3.05
C SER A 623 12.96 -18.30 -1.52
N TYR A 624 13.04 -19.39 -0.77
CA TYR A 624 13.11 -19.34 0.69
C TYR A 624 14.36 -18.58 1.17
N TYR A 625 15.44 -18.52 0.37
CA TYR A 625 16.61 -17.70 0.69
C TYR A 625 16.31 -16.20 0.72
N TYR A 626 15.29 -15.71 0.00
CA TYR A 626 14.86 -14.32 0.15
C TYR A 626 14.34 -14.04 1.56
N THR A 627 13.74 -15.04 2.23
CA THR A 627 13.32 -14.90 3.63
C THR A 627 14.50 -14.91 4.60
N PHE A 628 15.69 -15.34 4.17
CA PHE A 628 16.91 -15.25 4.95
C PHE A 628 17.59 -13.89 4.84
N ASP A 629 17.10 -13.01 3.96
CA ASP A 629 17.58 -11.63 3.90
C ASP A 629 16.94 -10.72 4.96
N ASP A 630 16.74 -11.29 6.14
CA ASP A 630 16.31 -10.64 7.37
C ASP A 630 17.42 -10.84 8.41
N PRO A 631 17.95 -9.78 9.06
CA PRO A 631 18.96 -9.93 10.12
C PRO A 631 18.58 -10.89 11.27
N LEU A 632 17.28 -11.17 11.46
CA LEU A 632 16.79 -12.09 12.47
C LEU A 632 16.66 -13.54 11.98
N SER A 633 16.82 -13.79 10.67
CA SER A 633 16.75 -15.14 10.16
C SER A 633 17.96 -15.93 10.63
N SER A 634 17.74 -17.22 10.90
CA SER A 634 18.81 -18.17 11.15
C SER A 634 18.64 -19.32 10.15
N PRO A 635 19.54 -19.44 9.15
CA PRO A 635 20.72 -18.60 8.90
C PRO A 635 20.38 -17.21 8.30
N GLU A 636 21.26 -16.21 8.50
CA GLU A 636 21.23 -14.96 7.71
C GLU A 636 21.77 -15.25 6.31
N LEU A 637 21.18 -14.63 5.29
CA LEU A 637 21.71 -14.66 3.93
C LEU A 637 23.14 -14.10 3.91
N ASP A 638 24.01 -14.71 3.10
CA ASP A 638 25.38 -14.25 2.89
C ASP A 638 25.78 -14.30 1.40
N VAL A 639 26.91 -13.67 1.07
CA VAL A 639 27.43 -13.63 -0.31
C VAL A 639 27.79 -15.04 -0.81
N ALA A 640 28.27 -15.92 0.07
CA ALA A 640 28.62 -17.30 -0.29
C ALA A 640 27.39 -18.12 -0.71
N THR A 641 26.23 -17.83 -0.13
CA THR A 641 24.95 -18.41 -0.52
C THR A 641 24.54 -17.89 -1.89
N LEU A 642 24.64 -16.59 -2.17
CA LEU A 642 24.38 -16.05 -3.51
C LEU A 642 25.33 -16.63 -4.58
N GLN A 643 26.59 -16.92 -4.23
CA GLN A 643 27.54 -17.57 -5.14
C GLN A 643 27.15 -19.03 -5.44
N ARG A 644 26.66 -19.76 -4.43
CA ARG A 644 26.17 -21.15 -4.58
C ARG A 644 24.84 -21.21 -5.32
N HIS A 645 24.01 -20.19 -5.17
CA HIS A 645 22.64 -20.08 -5.69
C HIS A 645 22.47 -18.80 -6.55
N PRO A 646 23.19 -18.69 -7.68
CA PRO A 646 23.28 -17.45 -8.46
C PRO A 646 21.97 -17.00 -9.11
N GLN A 647 20.97 -17.88 -9.22
CA GLN A 647 19.64 -17.52 -9.69
C GLN A 647 18.89 -16.59 -8.75
N LEU A 648 19.27 -16.52 -7.46
CA LEU A 648 18.72 -15.52 -6.54
C LEU A 648 18.98 -14.09 -7.04
N CYS A 649 20.07 -13.90 -7.79
CA CYS A 649 20.43 -12.65 -8.45
C CYS A 649 19.63 -12.35 -9.73
N PHE A 650 18.68 -13.20 -10.12
CA PHE A 650 17.71 -12.89 -11.18
C PHE A 650 16.58 -12.00 -10.69
N LYS A 651 16.35 -11.90 -9.37
CA LYS A 651 15.36 -11.00 -8.77
C LYS A 651 15.99 -10.14 -7.67
N PRO A 652 16.98 -9.29 -8.00
CA PRO A 652 17.67 -8.49 -7.00
C PRO A 652 16.73 -7.56 -6.22
N LYS A 653 15.55 -7.22 -6.75
CA LYS A 653 14.55 -6.43 -6.00
C LYS A 653 14.06 -7.07 -4.68
N TYR A 654 14.25 -8.38 -4.50
CA TYR A 654 13.91 -9.09 -3.27
C TYR A 654 15.10 -9.20 -2.29
N LEU A 655 16.22 -8.58 -2.64
CA LEU A 655 17.43 -8.54 -1.82
C LEU A 655 17.68 -7.12 -1.31
N ARG A 656 18.27 -6.98 -0.14
CA ARG A 656 18.80 -5.72 0.39
C ARG A 656 19.90 -5.18 -0.50
N GLN A 657 20.12 -3.87 -0.48
CA GLN A 657 21.02 -3.13 -1.37
C GLN A 657 22.44 -3.74 -1.38
N LYS A 658 22.96 -4.14 -0.21
CA LYS A 658 24.27 -4.81 -0.09
C LYS A 658 24.37 -6.09 -0.95
N PHE A 659 23.28 -6.85 -1.04
CA PHE A 659 23.21 -8.09 -1.82
C PHE A 659 22.87 -7.85 -3.28
N GLN A 660 22.13 -6.79 -3.60
CA GLN A 660 21.97 -6.34 -4.98
C GLN A 660 23.33 -5.97 -5.61
N GLU A 661 24.17 -5.24 -4.86
CA GLU A 661 25.54 -4.91 -5.26
C GLU A 661 26.41 -6.16 -5.35
N ALA A 662 26.29 -7.09 -4.40
CA ALA A 662 26.98 -8.38 -4.45
C ALA A 662 26.60 -9.18 -5.70
N CYS A 663 25.33 -9.23 -6.08
CA CYS A 663 24.86 -9.90 -7.29
C CYS A 663 25.52 -9.35 -8.57
N LEU A 664 25.64 -8.02 -8.67
CA LEU A 664 26.34 -7.39 -9.80
C LEU A 664 27.82 -7.83 -9.86
N ASN A 665 28.50 -7.84 -8.71
CA ASN A 665 29.91 -8.23 -8.63
C ASN A 665 30.10 -9.73 -8.89
N ILE A 666 29.21 -10.59 -8.38
CA ILE A 666 29.24 -12.04 -8.62
C ILE A 666 29.22 -12.36 -10.12
N PHE A 667 28.36 -11.69 -10.91
CA PHE A 667 28.31 -11.91 -12.35
C PHE A 667 29.48 -11.26 -13.10
N LYS A 668 29.93 -10.06 -12.70
CA LYS A 668 31.10 -9.40 -13.32
C LYS A 668 32.39 -10.20 -13.12
N ASP A 669 32.63 -10.63 -11.90
CA ASP A 669 33.86 -11.30 -11.48
C ASP A 669 33.78 -12.82 -11.66
N ARG A 670 32.61 -13.34 -12.04
CA ARG A 670 32.34 -14.76 -12.30
C ARG A 670 32.65 -15.66 -11.10
N THR A 671 32.25 -15.22 -9.91
CA THR A 671 32.48 -15.95 -8.66
C THR A 671 31.33 -16.90 -8.29
N TYR A 672 30.33 -17.04 -9.15
CA TYR A 672 29.21 -17.97 -9.00
C TYR A 672 29.62 -19.43 -9.27
N SER A 673 28.84 -20.37 -8.74
CA SER A 673 28.90 -21.79 -9.11
C SER A 673 28.47 -21.97 -10.57
N PRO A 674 29.37 -22.41 -11.48
CA PRO A 674 29.03 -22.56 -12.89
C PRO A 674 27.94 -23.60 -13.13
N HIS A 675 27.96 -24.71 -12.37
CA HIS A 675 26.97 -25.76 -12.47
C HIS A 675 25.58 -25.27 -12.04
N ALA A 676 25.49 -24.55 -10.91
CA ALA A 676 24.21 -24.02 -10.44
C ALA A 676 23.62 -22.99 -11.41
N LEU A 677 24.46 -22.09 -11.95
CA LEU A 677 24.01 -21.13 -12.97
C LEU A 677 23.53 -21.86 -14.24
N GLN A 678 24.26 -22.88 -14.70
CA GLN A 678 23.85 -23.65 -15.88
C GLN A 678 22.51 -24.36 -15.67
N THR A 679 22.30 -24.96 -14.51
CA THR A 679 21.01 -25.58 -14.14
C THR A 679 19.88 -24.57 -14.15
N ALA A 680 20.09 -23.39 -13.54
CA ALA A 680 19.08 -22.33 -13.51
C ALA A 680 18.75 -21.77 -14.89
N LEU A 681 19.77 -21.54 -15.74
CA LEU A 681 19.56 -21.05 -17.10
C LEU A 681 18.90 -22.10 -17.99
N GLY A 682 19.28 -23.38 -17.86
CA GLY A 682 18.74 -24.47 -18.67
C GLY A 682 17.27 -24.79 -18.40
N GLY A 683 16.75 -24.44 -17.23
CA GLY A 683 15.33 -24.60 -16.90
C GLY A 683 14.43 -23.49 -17.46
N LEU A 684 14.97 -22.38 -17.95
CA LEU A 684 14.17 -21.19 -18.29
C LEU A 684 14.20 -20.90 -19.79
N ALA A 685 13.06 -21.01 -20.48
CA ALA A 685 12.93 -20.59 -21.87
C ALA A 685 13.25 -19.09 -22.08
N LEU A 686 12.91 -18.26 -21.08
CA LEU A 686 13.20 -16.84 -21.01
C LEU A 686 13.73 -16.50 -19.61
N VAL A 687 14.94 -15.96 -19.52
CA VAL A 687 15.58 -15.52 -18.28
C VAL A 687 15.41 -14.01 -18.13
N ASN A 688 14.84 -13.60 -17.00
CA ASN A 688 14.54 -12.21 -16.70
C ASN A 688 15.30 -11.74 -15.46
N ILE A 689 15.91 -10.55 -15.53
CA ILE A 689 16.36 -9.84 -14.34
C ILE A 689 15.23 -8.92 -13.87
N ASP A 690 14.65 -9.21 -12.70
CA ASP A 690 13.37 -8.66 -12.25
C ASP A 690 12.27 -8.86 -13.30
N LYS A 691 11.80 -7.79 -13.96
CA LYS A 691 10.86 -7.89 -15.08
C LYS A 691 11.53 -7.74 -16.44
N THR A 692 12.82 -7.40 -16.48
CA THR A 692 13.55 -7.10 -17.72
C THR A 692 14.04 -8.38 -18.39
N PRO A 693 13.63 -8.66 -19.65
CA PRO A 693 14.17 -9.76 -20.45
C PRO A 693 15.69 -9.66 -20.58
N CYS A 694 16.38 -10.78 -20.40
CA CYS A 694 17.84 -10.82 -20.42
C CYS A 694 18.41 -11.86 -21.38
N LEU A 695 17.95 -13.11 -21.30
CA LEU A 695 18.38 -14.18 -22.19
C LEU A 695 17.16 -14.99 -22.63
N ALA A 696 17.19 -15.54 -23.84
CA ALA A 696 16.17 -16.47 -24.31
C ALA A 696 16.82 -17.63 -25.03
N HIS A 697 16.20 -18.82 -25.01
CA HIS A 697 16.61 -19.91 -25.88
C HIS A 697 16.12 -19.69 -27.31
N ASP A 698 16.96 -19.99 -28.28
CA ASP A 698 16.58 -20.03 -29.69
C ASP A 698 16.00 -21.38 -30.12
N ALA A 699 15.65 -21.49 -31.40
CA ALA A 699 15.03 -22.68 -31.96
C ALA A 699 15.95 -23.92 -31.94
N GLN A 700 17.25 -23.74 -31.67
CA GLN A 700 18.22 -24.81 -31.52
C GLN A 700 18.52 -25.09 -30.03
N GLY A 701 17.81 -24.44 -29.11
CA GLY A 701 18.01 -24.56 -27.67
C GLY A 701 19.26 -23.83 -27.18
N LYS A 702 19.88 -22.95 -27.98
CA LYS A 702 21.03 -22.15 -27.57
C LYS A 702 20.57 -20.84 -26.95
N LEU A 703 21.24 -20.42 -25.88
CA LEU A 703 20.96 -19.11 -25.26
C LEU A 703 21.33 -17.98 -26.22
N GLN A 704 20.50 -16.95 -26.27
CA GLN A 704 20.70 -15.70 -27.00
C GLN A 704 20.54 -14.50 -26.06
N LYS A 705 21.30 -13.43 -26.34
CA LYS A 705 21.23 -12.18 -25.58
C LYS A 705 20.07 -11.33 -26.06
N LEU A 706 19.27 -10.83 -25.13
CA LEU A 706 18.28 -9.80 -25.40
C LEU A 706 18.83 -8.40 -25.08
N PRO A 707 18.47 -7.34 -25.83
CA PRO A 707 18.87 -5.98 -25.51
C PRO A 707 18.43 -5.56 -24.10
N SER A 708 19.38 -5.19 -23.24
CA SER A 708 19.08 -4.74 -21.88
C SER A 708 19.90 -3.54 -21.47
N LYS A 709 19.31 -2.66 -20.66
CA LYS A 709 20.00 -1.58 -19.94
C LYS A 709 20.26 -1.94 -18.47
N ASN A 710 19.76 -3.09 -18.01
CA ASN A 710 19.93 -3.51 -16.63
C ASN A 710 21.39 -3.96 -16.41
N PRO A 711 22.12 -3.36 -15.44
CA PRO A 711 23.54 -3.64 -15.23
C PRO A 711 23.82 -5.08 -14.81
N VAL A 712 22.92 -5.71 -14.04
CA VAL A 712 23.03 -7.12 -13.62
C VAL A 712 22.85 -8.02 -14.84
N CYS A 713 21.89 -7.72 -15.73
CA CYS A 713 21.72 -8.45 -16.98
C CYS A 713 22.97 -8.33 -17.88
N LEU A 714 23.49 -7.12 -18.07
CA LEU A 714 24.69 -6.89 -18.87
C LEU A 714 25.92 -7.64 -18.31
N ALA A 715 26.05 -7.70 -16.99
CA ALA A 715 27.08 -8.50 -16.33
C ALA A 715 26.92 -10.00 -16.60
N LEU A 716 25.70 -10.55 -16.42
CA LEU A 716 25.38 -11.95 -16.71
C LEU A 716 25.69 -12.30 -18.18
N GLN A 717 25.21 -11.49 -19.12
CA GLN A 717 25.44 -11.67 -20.56
C GLN A 717 26.93 -11.64 -20.95
N SER A 718 27.75 -10.85 -20.24
CA SER A 718 29.20 -10.76 -20.48
C SER A 718 29.96 -11.94 -19.88
N GLY A 719 29.39 -12.60 -18.87
CA GLY A 719 29.92 -13.80 -18.24
C GLY A 719 29.80 -15.05 -19.10
N LEU A 720 28.76 -15.14 -19.92
CA LEU A 720 28.44 -16.30 -20.75
C LEU A 720 29.29 -16.36 -22.02
N LYS A 721 29.94 -17.51 -22.24
CA LYS A 721 30.53 -17.88 -23.54
C LYS A 721 29.48 -18.71 -24.29
N PHE A 722 29.10 -18.24 -25.48
CA PHE A 722 28.12 -18.88 -26.35
C PHE A 722 28.78 -19.80 -27.36
#